data_AF-A0A969TGC6-F1
#
_entry.id   AF-A0A969TGC6-F1
#
_cell.length_a   1.000
_cell.length_b   1.000
_cell.length_c   1.000
_cell.angle_alpha   90.00
_cell.angle_beta   90.00
_cell.angle_gamma   90.00
#
_symmetry.space_group_name_H-M   'P 1'
#
loop_
_entity.id
_entity.type
_entity.pdbx_description
1 polymer ?
#
loop_
_entity_poly.entity_id
_entity_poly.type
_entity_poly.pdbx_seq_one_letter_code
_entity_poly.pdbx_strand_id
1 'polypeptide(L)'
;MPQVYGLPAPLTLHLETAAALGLLLVALGWVVFAIIDRRECILPGLPRRMLVLVLLLAWLALARDVLGVLFGLHPLLLALFAGGALLLTGMLFFPPPASGWIVVSAVLLGSGVRLACFFVEPMKSFSADALLTIERFGYILNDGVLRLAPWQSPPTSLPIAWMAYLPAYVLGLDVRLVNLLAELLIGVALAWAAIALQTNAGTPPRAALATVWNDDRVLLLWSAVFLLPAALHWSLTSIAPVPLALIALLLATLVSERTMATVLLMGLAGAASLLTMVVVPFILLYWLHRHGWWRTLLLAIIAVMMMALLCLLPVAFWLQEYLTTWYWMWMNVGDIVPHRYWAHPETWVELAGFQRPLWALGMGAALEPLQLSGNTLLTGVQVLGSAEAYQTTGTARLLFNLPQLLLAASMLLLTWYRARSMFALLSIITASLLFYLLFHPVSSPYVYTPVLVVALLWAIVWQYSTSPEPPKRIPRSVIALVLLLPLVGLPITLVNNRLPLPDHHNTSPFGVVSRLGVRVRDDDYRAMVTLMQEAGVQWQREELTWATIQRHRDGMFVWTAYPGYARGLYDYDRAIGIQVTAGIHVLALLSYHPAWFYGHEPAPLDAWIDDWGDFVYATVRRYGYERGWVKYWEVWNEPNLHLYGAHLGINTPEKYTQLLAVTRQAARAADPEAQLVLGGLASVWVEPPPVFNSDYRSYLSDVAQVGGLEHVDIVAIHPYRPSAPEDRLPRKGQLEDFRAELHAMDRLLEPFGSLPIWITEMGWSTYTGELGLDEETQAYYLVRMYLLALTHPSVEKVFWYELRNSTTDDADYEQPFFDAAEEQFHYGLLRRSYPLDPEQDDLRKPAFIAYRKLTQMLEGHTLQQVIADNTTPETAGVYWYRFTRPDQKEQPVDVFWRTGSVWPTFAADYGCAKVSLWEANGERRAVLPTIDGAVTIPEPPVGVPWYAKCE
;
A
#
# COMPACT_ATOMS: atom_id res chain seq x y z
N MET A 1 -20.94 -0.68 -15.85
CA MET A 1 -22.42 -0.62 -15.76
C MET A 1 -22.79 0.23 -14.55
N PRO A 2 -23.87 1.04 -14.59
CA PRO A 2 -24.30 1.84 -13.44
C PRO A 2 -24.98 0.97 -12.37
N GLN A 3 -24.71 1.23 -11.10
CA GLN A 3 -25.42 0.59 -9.98
C GLN A 3 -26.72 1.34 -9.67
N VAL A 4 -27.79 0.61 -9.35
CA VAL A 4 -29.10 1.17 -8.98
C VAL A 4 -29.28 1.11 -7.47
N TYR A 5 -29.27 2.27 -6.80
CA TYR A 5 -29.53 2.35 -5.36
C TYR A 5 -31.00 2.08 -5.03
N GLY A 6 -31.23 1.07 -4.19
CA GLY A 6 -32.54 0.46 -4.00
C GLY A 6 -33.17 0.54 -2.61
N LEU A 7 -32.74 1.46 -1.73
CA LEU A 7 -33.46 1.91 -0.51
C LEU A 7 -32.68 3.05 0.19
N PRO A 8 -33.33 4.00 0.91
CA PRO A 8 -32.62 5.05 1.64
C PRO A 8 -31.83 4.52 2.86
N ALA A 9 -30.55 4.88 2.96
CA ALA A 9 -29.63 4.42 4.00
C ALA A 9 -30.12 4.53 5.47
N PRO A 10 -30.91 5.55 5.88
CA PRO A 10 -31.46 5.61 7.24
C PRO A 10 -32.41 4.45 7.57
N LEU A 11 -33.18 3.95 6.58
CA LEU A 11 -34.17 2.90 6.82
C LEU A 11 -33.50 1.54 7.04
N THR A 12 -32.43 1.25 6.30
CA THR A 12 -31.59 0.07 6.52
C THR A 12 -30.91 0.11 7.88
N LEU A 13 -30.32 1.24 8.27
CA LEU A 13 -29.71 1.40 9.60
C LEU A 13 -30.72 1.20 10.74
N HIS A 14 -31.97 1.67 10.59
CA HIS A 14 -33.03 1.43 11.57
C HIS A 14 -33.48 -0.04 11.64
N LEU A 15 -33.53 -0.76 10.51
CA LEU A 15 -33.82 -2.19 10.48
C LEU A 15 -32.70 -3.04 11.09
N GLU A 16 -31.44 -2.72 10.79
CA GLU A 16 -30.25 -3.32 11.42
C GLU A 16 -30.27 -3.11 12.94
N THR A 17 -30.53 -1.87 13.38
CA THR A 17 -30.64 -1.53 14.80
C THR A 17 -31.77 -2.31 15.47
N ALA A 18 -32.94 -2.42 14.83
CA ALA A 18 -34.07 -3.18 15.36
C ALA A 18 -33.80 -4.70 15.44
N ALA A 19 -33.12 -5.26 14.45
CA ALA A 19 -32.71 -6.67 14.45
C ALA A 19 -31.66 -6.96 15.54
N ALA A 20 -30.66 -6.08 15.70
CA ALA A 20 -29.69 -6.14 16.78
C ALA A 20 -30.35 -6.01 18.15
N LEU A 21 -31.33 -5.11 18.31
CA LEU A 21 -32.11 -4.97 19.54
C LEU A 21 -32.96 -6.23 19.83
N GLY A 22 -33.51 -6.87 18.80
CA GLY A 22 -34.22 -8.14 18.91
C GLY A 22 -33.32 -9.28 19.40
N LEU A 23 -32.14 -9.43 18.79
CA LEU A 23 -31.12 -10.40 19.22
C LEU A 23 -30.62 -10.11 20.64
N LEU A 24 -30.43 -8.84 20.99
CA LEU A 24 -30.07 -8.38 22.34
C LEU A 24 -31.13 -8.76 23.37
N LEU A 25 -32.41 -8.51 23.08
CA LEU A 25 -33.53 -8.85 23.97
C LEU A 25 -33.70 -10.36 24.12
N VAL A 26 -33.48 -11.15 23.06
CA VAL A 26 -33.44 -12.62 23.13
C VAL A 26 -32.26 -13.10 23.97
N ALA A 27 -31.06 -12.54 23.79
CA ALA A 27 -29.86 -12.90 24.54
C ALA A 27 -29.96 -12.52 26.02
N LEU A 28 -30.45 -11.32 26.35
CA LEU A 28 -30.76 -10.91 27.72
C LEU A 28 -31.85 -11.77 28.33
N GLY A 29 -32.91 -12.09 27.57
CA GLY A 29 -33.94 -13.04 27.99
C GLY A 29 -33.36 -14.42 28.33
N TRP A 30 -32.39 -14.89 27.54
CA TRP A 30 -31.67 -16.15 27.79
C TRP A 30 -30.78 -16.09 29.02
N VAL A 31 -30.02 -15.00 29.22
CA VAL A 31 -29.18 -14.79 30.40
C VAL A 31 -30.04 -14.67 31.67
N VAL A 32 -31.18 -13.99 31.61
CA VAL A 32 -32.15 -13.92 32.71
C VAL A 32 -32.77 -15.29 33.01
N PHE A 33 -33.17 -16.07 31.98
CA PHE A 33 -33.63 -17.45 32.17
C PHE A 33 -32.57 -18.33 32.83
N ALA A 34 -31.32 -18.23 32.37
CA ALA A 34 -30.18 -18.96 32.91
C ALA A 34 -29.90 -18.59 34.39
N ILE A 35 -29.96 -17.31 34.74
CA ILE A 35 -29.75 -16.84 36.12
C ILE A 35 -30.89 -17.29 37.06
N ILE A 36 -32.12 -17.39 36.56
CA ILE A 36 -33.31 -17.73 37.36
C ILE A 36 -33.45 -19.24 37.60
N ASP A 37 -33.17 -20.09 36.61
CA ASP A 37 -33.50 -21.52 36.71
C ASP A 37 -32.50 -22.34 37.54
N ARG A 38 -33.05 -23.17 38.43
CA ARG A 38 -32.38 -24.32 39.05
C ARG A 38 -33.19 -25.62 38.95
N ARG A 39 -34.49 -25.56 38.63
CA ARG A 39 -35.44 -26.69 38.55
C ARG A 39 -36.66 -26.34 37.68
N GLU A 40 -36.78 -27.10 36.58
CA GLU A 40 -37.99 -27.43 35.81
C GLU A 40 -38.50 -26.42 34.74
N CYS A 41 -38.66 -26.94 33.52
CA CYS A 41 -39.09 -26.20 32.34
C CYS A 41 -40.61 -25.97 32.29
N ILE A 42 -41.04 -24.74 32.04
CA ILE A 42 -42.47 -24.39 31.88
C ILE A 42 -43.04 -24.75 30.49
N LEU A 43 -42.21 -24.90 29.45
CA LEU A 43 -42.65 -25.34 28.11
C LEU A 43 -41.70 -26.37 27.47
N PRO A 44 -42.11 -27.64 27.31
CA PRO A 44 -41.28 -28.66 26.65
C PRO A 44 -41.17 -28.39 25.14
N GLY A 45 -39.94 -28.27 24.64
CA GLY A 45 -39.60 -28.13 23.21
C GLY A 45 -39.22 -26.71 22.76
N LEU A 46 -39.51 -25.67 23.55
CA LEU A 46 -39.20 -24.29 23.19
C LEU A 46 -37.71 -24.02 22.89
N PRO A 47 -36.72 -24.53 23.68
CA PRO A 47 -35.31 -24.17 23.49
C PRO A 47 -34.71 -24.54 22.12
N ARG A 48 -35.15 -25.65 21.50
CA ARG A 48 -34.64 -26.06 20.17
C ARG A 48 -35.28 -25.25 19.05
N ARG A 49 -36.60 -25.01 19.13
CA ARG A 49 -37.30 -24.17 18.14
C ARG A 49 -36.84 -22.72 18.21
N MET A 50 -36.52 -22.19 19.38
CA MET A 50 -35.89 -20.87 19.49
C MET A 50 -34.48 -20.84 18.89
N LEU A 51 -33.66 -21.88 19.06
CA LEU A 51 -32.34 -21.95 18.43
C LEU A 51 -32.45 -22.01 16.89
N VAL A 52 -33.31 -22.86 16.34
CA VAL A 52 -33.56 -22.94 14.89
C VAL A 52 -34.16 -21.64 14.36
N LEU A 53 -35.02 -20.96 15.13
CA LEU A 53 -35.57 -19.65 14.76
C LEU A 53 -34.49 -18.56 14.74
N VAL A 54 -33.58 -18.51 15.72
CA VAL A 54 -32.43 -17.58 15.72
C VAL A 54 -31.52 -17.85 14.53
N LEU A 55 -31.27 -19.11 14.18
CA LEU A 55 -30.48 -19.48 13.02
C LEU A 55 -31.17 -19.11 11.69
N LEU A 56 -32.49 -19.30 11.58
CA LEU A 56 -33.27 -18.87 10.41
C LEU A 56 -33.35 -17.34 10.29
N LEU A 57 -33.47 -16.62 11.42
CA LEU A 57 -33.45 -15.15 11.43
C LEU A 57 -32.07 -14.60 11.06
N ALA A 58 -30.98 -15.24 11.49
CA ALA A 58 -29.63 -14.91 11.04
C ALA A 58 -29.44 -15.19 9.53
N TRP A 59 -29.93 -16.33 9.05
CA TRP A 59 -29.93 -16.69 7.63
C TRP A 59 -30.68 -15.67 6.76
N LEU A 60 -31.83 -15.20 7.22
CA LEU A 60 -32.66 -14.22 6.53
C LEU A 60 -32.11 -12.78 6.65
N ALA A 61 -31.49 -12.41 7.77
CA ALA A 61 -30.85 -11.09 7.93
C ALA A 61 -29.66 -10.92 6.97
N LEU A 62 -28.86 -11.98 6.79
CA LEU A 62 -27.73 -12.03 5.85
C LEU A 62 -28.16 -12.21 4.39
N ALA A 63 -29.46 -12.35 4.10
CA ALA A 63 -29.95 -12.46 2.72
C ALA A 63 -29.76 -11.17 1.91
N ARG A 64 -29.54 -10.01 2.54
CA ARG A 64 -29.30 -8.72 1.85
C ARG A 64 -28.02 -8.74 1.02
N ASP A 65 -26.92 -9.23 1.58
CA ASP A 65 -25.62 -9.24 0.90
C ASP A 65 -25.66 -10.22 -0.29
N VAL A 66 -26.40 -11.32 -0.14
CA VAL A 66 -26.74 -12.24 -1.23
C VAL A 66 -27.66 -11.59 -2.26
N LEU A 67 -28.70 -10.83 -1.85
CA LEU A 67 -29.63 -10.13 -2.74
C LEU A 67 -28.97 -9.04 -3.62
N GLY A 68 -27.92 -8.38 -3.12
CA GLY A 68 -27.10 -7.49 -3.94
C GLY A 68 -26.34 -8.21 -5.07
N VAL A 69 -26.05 -9.50 -4.90
CA VAL A 69 -25.27 -10.33 -5.83
C VAL A 69 -26.18 -11.25 -6.68
N LEU A 70 -27.45 -11.48 -6.27
CA LEU A 70 -28.40 -12.36 -6.94
C LEU A 70 -28.75 -11.96 -8.39
N PHE A 71 -28.45 -10.72 -8.80
CA PHE A 71 -28.58 -10.29 -10.20
C PHE A 71 -27.44 -10.76 -11.13
N GLY A 72 -26.50 -11.58 -10.65
CA GLY A 72 -25.39 -12.11 -11.46
C GLY A 72 -24.96 -13.57 -11.21
N LEU A 73 -25.66 -14.35 -10.36
CA LEU A 73 -25.22 -15.69 -9.96
C LEU A 73 -25.73 -16.85 -10.84
N HIS A 74 -24.90 -17.89 -10.94
CA HIS A 74 -25.20 -19.13 -11.67
C HIS A 74 -26.39 -19.90 -11.02
N PRO A 75 -27.35 -20.44 -11.79
CA PRO A 75 -28.59 -21.03 -11.25
C PRO A 75 -28.42 -22.16 -10.23
N LEU A 76 -27.29 -22.86 -10.26
CA LEU A 76 -26.95 -23.90 -9.28
C LEU A 76 -26.87 -23.34 -7.85
N LEU A 77 -26.30 -22.15 -7.67
CA LEU A 77 -26.16 -21.50 -6.36
C LEU A 77 -27.53 -21.03 -5.84
N LEU A 78 -28.41 -20.57 -6.73
CA LEU A 78 -29.79 -20.22 -6.42
C LEU A 78 -30.57 -21.42 -5.84
N ALA A 79 -30.44 -22.58 -6.47
CA ALA A 79 -31.10 -23.82 -6.04
C ALA A 79 -30.56 -24.31 -4.68
N LEU A 80 -29.25 -24.21 -4.46
CA LEU A 80 -28.61 -24.62 -3.20
C LEU A 80 -28.99 -23.68 -2.03
N PHE A 81 -29.07 -22.36 -2.28
CA PHE A 81 -29.53 -21.36 -1.30
C PHE A 81 -31.01 -21.57 -0.91
N ALA A 82 -31.89 -21.79 -1.90
CA ALA A 82 -33.29 -22.12 -1.66
C ALA A 82 -33.46 -23.44 -0.90
N GLY A 83 -32.63 -24.46 -1.21
CA GLY A 83 -32.60 -25.74 -0.50
C GLY A 83 -32.22 -25.58 0.98
N GLY A 84 -31.22 -24.76 1.29
CA GLY A 84 -30.82 -24.45 2.68
C GLY A 84 -31.94 -23.77 3.48
N ALA A 85 -32.60 -22.77 2.90
CA ALA A 85 -33.72 -22.07 3.53
C ALA A 85 -34.93 -23.01 3.76
N LEU A 86 -35.27 -23.86 2.79
CA LEU A 86 -36.32 -24.88 2.93
C LEU A 86 -36.01 -25.91 4.03
N LEU A 87 -34.75 -26.36 4.11
CA LEU A 87 -34.29 -27.33 5.10
C LEU A 87 -34.34 -26.76 6.53
N LEU A 88 -33.86 -25.53 6.74
CA LEU A 88 -33.96 -24.83 8.04
C LEU A 88 -35.42 -24.54 8.43
N THR A 89 -36.26 -24.15 7.45
CA THR A 89 -37.70 -23.93 7.69
C THR A 89 -38.41 -25.23 8.09
N GLY A 90 -38.11 -26.35 7.41
CA GLY A 90 -38.64 -27.67 7.75
C GLY A 90 -38.35 -28.10 9.19
N MET A 91 -37.16 -27.76 9.71
CA MET A 91 -36.73 -28.07 11.08
C MET A 91 -37.50 -27.31 12.18
N LEU A 92 -38.28 -26.28 11.85
CA LEU A 92 -39.22 -25.66 12.80
C LEU A 92 -40.48 -26.52 13.01
N PHE A 93 -40.98 -27.15 11.95
CA PHE A 93 -42.29 -27.79 11.91
C PHE A 93 -42.25 -29.30 12.14
N PHE A 94 -41.23 -29.99 11.61
CA PHE A 94 -41.05 -31.44 11.79
C PHE A 94 -40.09 -31.75 12.95
N PRO A 95 -40.17 -32.94 13.59
CA PRO A 95 -39.15 -33.36 14.55
C PRO A 95 -37.80 -33.45 13.83
N PRO A 96 -36.74 -32.79 14.34
CA PRO A 96 -35.45 -32.77 13.65
C PRO A 96 -34.85 -34.18 13.59
N PRO A 97 -34.22 -34.57 12.47
CA PRO A 97 -33.41 -35.78 12.43
C PRO A 97 -32.25 -35.66 13.42
N ALA A 98 -31.70 -36.82 13.83
CA ALA A 98 -30.55 -36.92 14.72
C ALA A 98 -29.43 -35.94 14.34
N SER A 99 -28.81 -35.31 15.33
CA SER A 99 -27.80 -34.24 15.13
C SER A 99 -26.70 -34.61 14.12
N GLY A 100 -26.26 -35.87 14.10
CA GLY A 100 -25.28 -36.39 13.14
C GLY A 100 -25.76 -36.40 11.68
N TRP A 101 -27.06 -36.59 11.41
CA TRP A 101 -27.62 -36.44 10.06
C TRP A 101 -27.68 -34.98 9.61
N ILE A 102 -27.89 -34.04 10.54
CA ILE A 102 -27.83 -32.61 10.28
C ILE A 102 -26.37 -32.19 10.00
N VAL A 103 -25.41 -32.70 10.77
CA VAL A 103 -23.96 -32.55 10.52
C VAL A 103 -23.57 -33.07 9.14
N VAL A 104 -23.95 -34.31 8.79
CA VAL A 104 -23.63 -34.89 7.47
C VAL A 104 -24.26 -34.07 6.34
N SER A 105 -25.50 -33.61 6.50
CA SER A 105 -26.16 -32.75 5.51
C SER A 105 -25.46 -31.40 5.35
N ALA A 106 -25.04 -30.78 6.46
CA ALA A 106 -24.30 -29.53 6.46
C ALA A 106 -22.91 -29.66 5.84
N VAL A 107 -22.18 -30.74 6.15
CA VAL A 107 -20.89 -31.07 5.54
C VAL A 107 -21.03 -31.22 4.02
N LEU A 108 -21.97 -32.05 3.55
CA LEU A 108 -22.16 -32.31 2.12
C LEU A 108 -22.59 -31.05 1.36
N LEU A 109 -23.61 -30.34 1.86
CA LEU A 109 -24.14 -29.14 1.22
C LEU A 109 -23.12 -27.98 1.26
N GLY A 110 -22.57 -27.69 2.45
CA GLY A 110 -21.64 -26.59 2.65
C GLY A 110 -20.31 -26.77 1.93
N SER A 111 -19.79 -27.99 1.85
CA SER A 111 -18.58 -28.29 1.06
C SER A 111 -18.87 -28.24 -0.44
N GLY A 112 -20.02 -28.78 -0.88
CA GLY A 112 -20.43 -28.78 -2.29
C GLY A 112 -20.63 -27.37 -2.85
N VAL A 113 -21.24 -26.46 -2.09
CA VAL A 113 -21.37 -25.05 -2.46
C VAL A 113 -20.00 -24.39 -2.59
N ARG A 114 -19.12 -24.51 -1.57
CA ARG A 114 -17.77 -23.92 -1.60
C ARG A 114 -16.96 -24.40 -2.80
N LEU A 115 -16.92 -25.71 -3.04
CA LEU A 115 -16.21 -26.29 -4.18
C LEU A 115 -16.80 -25.83 -5.53
N ALA A 116 -18.12 -25.62 -5.63
CA ALA A 116 -18.73 -25.02 -6.82
C ALA A 116 -18.32 -23.55 -7.02
N CYS A 117 -18.19 -22.77 -5.94
CA CYS A 117 -17.73 -21.38 -6.02
C CYS A 117 -16.30 -21.25 -6.58
N PHE A 118 -15.41 -22.25 -6.39
CA PHE A 118 -14.02 -22.17 -6.87
C PHE A 118 -13.92 -21.93 -8.39
N PHE A 119 -14.87 -22.50 -9.15
CA PHE A 119 -14.93 -22.43 -10.61
C PHE A 119 -15.63 -21.17 -11.14
N VAL A 120 -16.28 -20.40 -10.26
CA VAL A 120 -17.07 -19.19 -10.61
C VAL A 120 -16.37 -17.92 -10.11
N GLU A 121 -15.68 -18.01 -8.97
CA GLU A 121 -14.97 -16.90 -8.32
C GLU A 121 -13.44 -17.13 -8.41
N PRO A 122 -12.74 -16.47 -9.36
CA PRO A 122 -11.30 -16.61 -9.51
C PRO A 122 -10.55 -15.98 -8.34
N MET A 123 -9.43 -16.56 -7.94
CA MET A 123 -8.59 -16.02 -6.86
C MET A 123 -7.97 -14.69 -7.27
N LYS A 124 -8.27 -13.63 -6.50
CA LYS A 124 -7.64 -12.31 -6.62
C LYS A 124 -6.53 -12.21 -5.58
N SER A 125 -5.27 -12.21 -6.02
CA SER A 125 -4.09 -12.23 -5.14
C SER A 125 -3.87 -10.93 -4.35
N PHE A 126 -4.24 -9.78 -4.93
CA PHE A 126 -3.93 -8.47 -4.35
C PHE A 126 -4.61 -8.17 -3.00
N SER A 127 -5.77 -8.80 -2.73
CA SER A 127 -6.55 -8.59 -1.51
C SER A 127 -6.44 -9.76 -0.51
N ALA A 128 -5.38 -10.55 -0.56
CA ALA A 128 -5.37 -11.90 0.01
C ALA A 128 -4.16 -12.20 0.92
N ASP A 129 -4.11 -11.61 2.12
CA ASP A 129 -3.05 -11.74 3.15
C ASP A 129 -2.32 -13.10 3.14
N ALA A 130 -3.08 -14.20 3.25
CA ALA A 130 -2.52 -15.54 3.32
C ALA A 130 -1.90 -15.97 1.97
N LEU A 131 -2.67 -15.93 0.88
CA LEU A 131 -2.20 -16.38 -0.46
C LEU A 131 -1.00 -15.56 -0.92
N LEU A 132 -1.05 -14.24 -0.72
CA LEU A 132 0.03 -13.31 -1.03
C LEU A 132 1.33 -13.63 -0.27
N THR A 133 1.23 -14.22 0.93
CA THR A 133 2.37 -14.71 1.73
C THR A 133 2.86 -16.07 1.24
N ILE A 134 1.94 -16.98 0.89
CA ILE A 134 2.24 -18.35 0.45
C ILE A 134 2.89 -18.35 -0.94
N GLU A 135 2.42 -17.53 -1.87
CA GLU A 135 2.99 -17.38 -3.22
C GLU A 135 4.47 -16.95 -3.15
N ARG A 136 4.79 -15.97 -2.30
CA ARG A 136 6.18 -15.57 -2.01
C ARG A 136 7.00 -16.72 -1.43
N PHE A 137 6.43 -17.49 -0.52
CA PHE A 137 7.12 -18.65 0.06
C PHE A 137 7.35 -19.76 -0.97
N GLY A 138 6.47 -19.90 -1.97
CA GLY A 138 6.66 -20.71 -3.16
C GLY A 138 7.88 -20.27 -3.98
N TYR A 139 7.98 -18.98 -4.31
CA TYR A 139 9.15 -18.42 -5.01
C TYR A 139 10.45 -18.60 -4.19
N ILE A 140 10.43 -18.39 -2.87
CA ILE A 140 11.59 -18.62 -1.99
C ILE A 140 12.06 -20.08 -2.03
N LEU A 141 11.13 -21.04 -2.10
CA LEU A 141 11.45 -22.48 -2.14
C LEU A 141 12.00 -22.95 -3.50
N ASN A 142 11.65 -22.29 -4.60
CA ASN A 142 12.18 -22.62 -5.94
C ASN A 142 13.49 -21.90 -6.24
N ASP A 143 13.54 -20.57 -6.03
CA ASP A 143 14.61 -19.70 -6.55
C ASP A 143 15.53 -19.12 -5.46
N GLY A 144 15.23 -19.32 -4.17
CA GLY A 144 16.15 -19.05 -3.06
C GLY A 144 16.47 -17.56 -2.78
N VAL A 145 15.86 -16.62 -3.50
CA VAL A 145 16.13 -15.17 -3.36
C VAL A 145 14.87 -14.41 -2.99
N LEU A 146 14.92 -13.69 -1.88
CA LEU A 146 13.84 -12.79 -1.43
C LEU A 146 14.25 -11.34 -1.71
N ARG A 147 13.56 -10.68 -2.63
CA ARG A 147 13.68 -9.22 -2.84
C ARG A 147 12.71 -8.48 -1.91
N LEU A 148 13.14 -7.34 -1.37
CA LEU A 148 12.27 -6.43 -0.64
C LEU A 148 11.15 -5.94 -1.57
N ALA A 149 9.89 -6.08 -1.14
CA ALA A 149 8.72 -5.72 -1.93
C ALA A 149 8.05 -4.44 -1.37
N PRO A 150 7.59 -3.50 -2.22
CA PRO A 150 7.23 -2.14 -1.80
C PRO A 150 5.88 -1.94 -1.08
N TRP A 151 5.25 -2.98 -0.50
CA TRP A 151 3.92 -2.87 0.14
C TRP A 151 3.83 -3.55 1.51
N GLN A 152 2.98 -2.98 2.38
CA GLN A 152 2.77 -3.42 3.76
C GLN A 152 1.60 -4.40 3.84
N SER A 153 1.87 -5.69 4.03
CA SER A 153 0.83 -6.71 4.27
C SER A 153 0.33 -6.66 5.73
N PRO A 154 -0.98 -6.80 6.01
CA PRO A 154 -1.51 -6.86 7.37
C PRO A 154 -1.02 -8.09 8.15
N PRO A 155 -0.35 -7.94 9.31
CA PRO A 155 0.12 -9.08 10.11
C PRO A 155 -1.01 -9.65 10.98
N THR A 156 -2.07 -10.17 10.35
CA THR A 156 -3.24 -10.75 11.02
C THR A 156 -3.01 -12.20 11.50
N SER A 157 -1.94 -12.86 11.05
CA SER A 157 -1.69 -14.28 11.31
C SER A 157 -0.21 -14.61 11.61
N LEU A 158 0.02 -15.52 12.56
CA LEU A 158 1.36 -15.98 12.97
C LEU A 158 1.85 -17.14 12.07
N PRO A 159 3.16 -17.49 12.05
CA PRO A 159 3.75 -18.40 11.05
C PRO A 159 2.96 -19.68 10.78
N ILE A 160 2.48 -20.38 11.81
CA ILE A 160 1.75 -21.65 11.65
C ILE A 160 0.41 -21.48 10.92
N ALA A 161 -0.19 -20.29 10.94
CA ALA A 161 -1.46 -20.02 10.27
C ALA A 161 -1.30 -20.04 8.74
N TRP A 162 -0.35 -19.28 8.17
CA TRP A 162 -0.14 -19.25 6.71
C TRP A 162 0.68 -20.47 6.23
N MET A 163 1.60 -21.01 7.04
CA MET A 163 2.35 -22.23 6.67
C MET A 163 1.44 -23.46 6.47
N ALA A 164 0.26 -23.51 7.10
CA ALA A 164 -0.68 -24.61 6.93
C ALA A 164 -1.23 -24.76 5.49
N TYR A 165 -1.15 -23.70 4.68
CA TYR A 165 -1.61 -23.69 3.29
C TYR A 165 -0.54 -24.14 2.29
N LEU A 166 0.74 -24.03 2.68
CA LEU A 166 1.88 -24.32 1.82
C LEU A 166 1.84 -25.74 1.18
N PRO A 167 1.41 -26.81 1.88
CA PRO A 167 1.31 -28.14 1.25
C PRO A 167 0.29 -28.21 0.11
N ALA A 168 -0.80 -27.43 0.15
CA ALA A 168 -1.76 -27.37 -0.96
C ALA A 168 -1.14 -26.65 -2.16
N TYR A 169 -0.50 -25.50 -1.92
CA TYR A 169 0.20 -24.72 -2.93
C TYR A 169 1.30 -25.53 -3.65
N VAL A 170 2.18 -26.19 -2.90
CA VAL A 170 3.28 -27.01 -3.43
C VAL A 170 2.78 -28.22 -4.25
N LEU A 171 1.57 -28.71 -3.97
CA LEU A 171 0.93 -29.78 -4.73
C LEU A 171 0.10 -29.28 -5.93
N GLY A 172 0.11 -27.97 -6.23
CA GLY A 172 -0.70 -27.38 -7.31
C GLY A 172 -2.22 -27.43 -7.04
N LEU A 173 -2.63 -27.54 -5.78
CA LEU A 173 -4.02 -27.59 -5.35
C LEU A 173 -4.52 -26.19 -4.96
N ASP A 174 -5.80 -25.93 -5.17
CA ASP A 174 -6.43 -24.67 -4.72
C ASP A 174 -6.29 -24.52 -3.20
N VAL A 175 -5.60 -23.47 -2.75
CA VAL A 175 -5.29 -23.24 -1.34
C VAL A 175 -6.55 -23.09 -0.47
N ARG A 176 -7.68 -22.72 -1.08
CA ARG A 176 -8.98 -22.62 -0.38
C ARG A 176 -9.46 -23.97 0.16
N LEU A 177 -8.93 -25.10 -0.33
CA LEU A 177 -9.15 -26.42 0.29
C LEU A 177 -8.66 -26.49 1.75
N VAL A 178 -7.64 -25.72 2.14
CA VAL A 178 -7.14 -25.70 3.52
C VAL A 178 -8.11 -24.96 4.45
N ASN A 179 -8.86 -23.97 3.95
CA ASN A 179 -10.00 -23.40 4.67
C ASN A 179 -11.07 -24.47 4.94
N LEU A 180 -11.42 -25.26 3.93
CA LEU A 180 -12.41 -26.34 4.05
C LEU A 180 -12.02 -27.34 5.12
N LEU A 181 -10.77 -27.80 5.08
CA LEU A 181 -10.23 -28.77 6.03
C LEU A 181 -10.20 -28.21 7.46
N ALA A 182 -9.82 -26.94 7.65
CA ALA A 182 -9.81 -26.31 8.97
C ALA A 182 -11.23 -26.12 9.56
N GLU A 183 -12.20 -25.67 8.75
CA GLU A 183 -13.60 -25.53 9.21
C GLU A 183 -14.24 -26.87 9.59
N LEU A 184 -13.97 -27.93 8.82
CA LEU A 184 -14.40 -29.29 9.13
C LEU A 184 -13.69 -29.84 10.39
N LEU A 185 -12.41 -29.50 10.58
CA LEU A 185 -11.62 -29.89 11.75
C LEU A 185 -12.15 -29.26 13.05
N ILE A 186 -12.73 -28.05 13.01
CA ILE A 186 -13.49 -27.47 14.14
C ILE A 186 -14.67 -28.39 14.51
N GLY A 187 -15.46 -28.84 13.54
CA GLY A 187 -16.59 -29.76 13.77
C GLY A 187 -16.15 -31.09 14.41
N VAL A 188 -15.05 -31.66 13.91
CA VAL A 188 -14.44 -32.89 14.48
C VAL A 188 -13.92 -32.66 15.90
N ALA A 189 -13.28 -31.52 16.18
CA ALA A 189 -12.80 -31.18 17.51
C ALA A 189 -13.95 -31.01 18.52
N LEU A 190 -15.05 -30.37 18.12
CA LEU A 190 -16.26 -30.21 18.95
C LEU A 190 -16.93 -31.57 19.22
N ALA A 191 -17.04 -32.45 18.22
CA ALA A 191 -17.55 -33.81 18.40
C ALA A 191 -16.71 -34.61 19.39
N TRP A 192 -15.38 -34.52 19.27
CA TRP A 192 -14.44 -35.15 20.18
C TRP A 192 -14.58 -34.60 21.61
N ALA A 193 -14.65 -33.27 21.78
CA ALA A 193 -14.86 -32.65 23.09
C ALA A 193 -16.17 -33.13 23.77
N ALA A 194 -17.27 -33.21 23.02
CA ALA A 194 -18.55 -33.69 23.53
C ALA A 194 -18.51 -35.17 23.97
N ILE A 195 -17.90 -36.05 23.17
CA ILE A 195 -17.71 -37.47 23.51
C ILE A 195 -16.79 -37.61 24.74
N ALA A 196 -15.73 -36.82 24.81
CA ALA A 196 -14.78 -36.81 25.93
C ALA A 196 -15.44 -36.41 27.26
N LEU A 197 -16.30 -35.37 27.26
CA LEU A 197 -17.06 -34.99 28.47
C LEU A 197 -17.98 -36.10 28.95
N GLN A 198 -18.73 -36.73 28.04
CA GLN A 198 -19.66 -37.80 28.41
C GLN A 198 -18.92 -39.04 28.92
N THR A 199 -17.76 -39.38 28.35
CA THR A 199 -16.92 -40.48 28.84
C THR A 199 -16.28 -40.18 30.19
N ASN A 200 -15.80 -38.95 30.42
CA ASN A 200 -15.28 -38.51 31.72
C ASN A 200 -16.38 -38.43 32.80
N ALA A 201 -17.64 -38.21 32.40
CA ALA A 201 -18.82 -38.34 33.25
C ALA A 201 -19.28 -39.81 33.48
N GLY A 202 -18.52 -40.80 33.00
CA GLY A 202 -18.77 -42.23 33.21
C GLY A 202 -19.57 -42.95 32.12
N THR A 203 -19.95 -42.27 31.03
CA THR A 203 -20.69 -42.89 29.91
C THR A 203 -19.75 -43.78 29.07
N PRO A 204 -20.09 -45.04 28.74
CA PRO A 204 -19.29 -45.87 27.85
C PRO A 204 -19.10 -45.21 26.45
N PRO A 205 -17.91 -45.27 25.81
CA PRO A 205 -17.64 -44.52 24.58
C PRO A 205 -18.63 -44.71 23.42
N ARG A 206 -19.18 -45.93 23.26
CA ARG A 206 -20.23 -46.20 22.25
C ARG A 206 -21.56 -45.52 22.59
N ALA A 207 -21.92 -45.43 23.87
CA ALA A 207 -23.12 -44.73 24.32
C ALA A 207 -22.93 -43.21 24.25
N ALA A 208 -21.74 -42.70 24.60
CA ALA A 208 -21.40 -41.29 24.45
C ALA A 208 -21.51 -40.84 22.97
N LEU A 209 -20.93 -41.62 22.05
CA LEU A 209 -21.03 -41.35 20.61
C LEU A 209 -22.49 -41.44 20.11
N ALA A 210 -23.30 -42.38 20.61
CA ALA A 210 -24.72 -42.46 20.26
C ALA A 210 -25.54 -41.27 20.78
N THR A 211 -25.27 -40.79 21.99
CA THR A 211 -25.90 -39.58 22.54
C THR A 211 -25.50 -38.34 21.74
N VAL A 212 -24.21 -38.18 21.42
CA VAL A 212 -23.72 -37.06 20.60
C VAL A 212 -24.30 -37.09 19.18
N TRP A 213 -24.37 -38.28 18.56
CA TRP A 213 -25.00 -38.45 17.24
C TRP A 213 -26.49 -38.06 17.26
N ASN A 214 -27.23 -38.38 18.32
CA ASN A 214 -28.67 -38.14 18.37
C ASN A 214 -29.01 -36.70 18.78
N ASP A 215 -28.37 -36.13 19.80
CA ASP A 215 -28.86 -34.92 20.47
C ASP A 215 -27.76 -33.96 20.97
N ASP A 216 -26.68 -33.81 20.21
CA ASP A 216 -25.66 -32.81 20.49
C ASP A 216 -26.03 -31.42 19.93
N ARG A 217 -26.11 -30.42 20.82
CA ARG A 217 -26.47 -29.03 20.47
C ARG A 217 -25.28 -28.23 19.92
N VAL A 218 -24.06 -28.64 20.25
CA VAL A 218 -22.80 -28.03 19.82
C VAL A 218 -22.61 -28.32 18.33
N LEU A 219 -22.79 -29.57 17.93
CA LEU A 219 -22.70 -29.98 16.54
C LEU A 219 -23.80 -29.37 15.67
N LEU A 220 -25.00 -29.16 16.20
CA LEU A 220 -26.07 -28.43 15.49
C LEU A 220 -25.72 -26.95 15.24
N LEU A 221 -25.22 -26.25 16.27
CA LEU A 221 -24.84 -24.83 16.15
C LEU A 221 -23.59 -24.66 15.27
N TRP A 222 -22.63 -25.60 15.29
CA TRP A 222 -21.54 -25.64 14.29
C TRP A 222 -22.08 -25.87 12.88
N SER A 223 -22.97 -26.86 12.69
CA SER A 223 -23.53 -27.20 11.37
C SER A 223 -24.23 -26.02 10.70
N ALA A 224 -24.99 -25.24 11.47
CA ALA A 224 -25.71 -24.08 10.97
C ALA A 224 -24.78 -22.93 10.53
N VAL A 225 -23.55 -22.89 11.03
CA VAL A 225 -22.57 -21.82 10.75
C VAL A 225 -21.49 -22.23 9.76
N PHE A 226 -21.18 -23.53 9.69
CA PHE A 226 -20.57 -24.10 8.50
C PHE A 226 -21.42 -23.87 7.23
N LEU A 227 -22.72 -23.59 7.36
CA LEU A 227 -23.61 -23.24 6.26
C LEU A 227 -23.81 -21.73 6.02
N LEU A 228 -23.35 -20.82 6.89
CA LEU A 228 -23.65 -19.39 6.75
C LEU A 228 -23.01 -18.77 5.49
N PRO A 229 -23.67 -17.79 4.81
CA PRO A 229 -23.14 -17.13 3.61
C PRO A 229 -21.71 -16.58 3.75
N ALA A 230 -21.37 -15.99 4.90
CA ALA A 230 -20.03 -15.47 5.18
C ALA A 230 -18.93 -16.56 5.25
N ALA A 231 -19.29 -17.82 5.46
CA ALA A 231 -18.38 -18.97 5.38
C ALA A 231 -18.42 -19.67 4.00
N LEU A 232 -19.36 -19.29 3.13
CA LEU A 232 -19.50 -19.82 1.76
C LEU A 232 -18.83 -18.95 0.69
N HIS A 233 -18.64 -17.65 0.95
CA HIS A 233 -17.90 -16.72 0.08
C HIS A 233 -16.43 -16.66 0.52
N TRP A 234 -15.50 -17.04 -0.37
CA TRP A 234 -14.08 -17.19 -0.05
C TRP A 234 -13.19 -16.33 -0.93
N SER A 235 -13.15 -15.05 -0.57
CA SER A 235 -11.93 -14.24 -0.73
C SER A 235 -10.97 -14.53 0.44
N LEU A 236 -9.66 -14.51 0.18
CA LEU A 236 -8.60 -14.82 1.18
C LEU A 236 -8.22 -13.60 2.04
N THR A 237 -9.20 -12.72 2.25
CA THR A 237 -9.15 -11.35 2.82
C THR A 237 -9.19 -11.28 4.35
N SER A 238 -9.37 -12.42 5.03
CA SER A 238 -9.77 -12.43 6.44
C SER A 238 -9.20 -13.62 7.22
N ILE A 239 -9.40 -13.59 8.55
CA ILE A 239 -8.79 -14.50 9.52
C ILE A 239 -8.90 -15.96 9.08
N ALA A 240 -7.75 -16.57 8.78
CA ALA A 240 -7.64 -17.98 8.46
C ALA A 240 -8.42 -18.84 9.49
N PRO A 241 -9.22 -19.84 9.08
CA PRO A 241 -9.86 -20.77 10.02
C PRO A 241 -8.85 -21.68 10.76
N VAL A 242 -7.59 -21.74 10.31
CA VAL A 242 -6.52 -22.59 10.86
C VAL A 242 -6.28 -22.39 12.37
N PRO A 243 -6.09 -21.15 12.92
CA PRO A 243 -5.90 -20.98 14.36
C PRO A 243 -7.17 -21.27 15.16
N LEU A 244 -8.36 -21.05 14.60
CA LEU A 244 -9.63 -21.42 15.23
C LEU A 244 -9.77 -22.94 15.35
N ALA A 245 -9.35 -23.70 14.33
CA ALA A 245 -9.27 -25.15 14.40
C ALA A 245 -8.25 -25.65 15.45
N LEU A 246 -7.10 -24.99 15.55
CA LEU A 246 -6.09 -25.30 16.58
C LEU A 246 -6.60 -24.98 18.00
N ILE A 247 -7.31 -23.87 18.20
CA ILE A 247 -7.96 -23.52 19.49
C ILE A 247 -9.08 -24.53 19.84
N ALA A 248 -9.87 -24.97 18.85
CA ALA A 248 -10.90 -25.99 19.06
C ALA A 248 -10.28 -27.34 19.49
N LEU A 249 -9.19 -27.77 18.83
CA LEU A 249 -8.44 -28.99 19.19
C LEU A 249 -7.74 -28.87 20.55
N LEU A 250 -7.18 -27.70 20.88
CA LEU A 250 -6.60 -27.40 22.20
C LEU A 250 -7.63 -27.63 23.30
N LEU A 251 -8.84 -27.10 23.13
CA LEU A 251 -9.93 -27.28 24.08
C LEU A 251 -10.43 -28.74 24.11
N ALA A 252 -10.57 -29.41 22.96
CA ALA A 252 -10.95 -30.82 22.89
C ALA A 252 -9.95 -31.76 23.61
N THR A 253 -8.65 -31.48 23.52
CA THR A 253 -7.61 -32.26 24.20
C THR A 253 -7.52 -31.95 25.69
N LEU A 254 -7.69 -30.67 26.09
CA LEU A 254 -7.81 -30.27 27.50
C LEU A 254 -8.98 -31.01 28.17
N VAL A 255 -10.14 -31.00 27.52
CA VAL A 255 -11.36 -31.69 27.93
C VAL A 255 -11.18 -33.21 27.95
N SER A 256 -10.43 -33.77 27.00
CA SER A 256 -10.04 -35.19 26.99
C SER A 256 -8.95 -35.56 28.00
N GLU A 257 -8.55 -34.63 28.88
CA GLU A 257 -7.48 -34.78 29.87
C GLU A 257 -6.12 -35.19 29.28
N ARG A 258 -5.91 -35.00 27.97
CA ARG A 258 -4.70 -35.40 27.25
C ARG A 258 -3.60 -34.34 27.43
N THR A 259 -3.17 -34.15 28.67
CA THR A 259 -2.28 -33.06 29.12
C THR A 259 -1.12 -32.74 28.16
N MET A 260 -0.41 -33.75 27.63
CA MET A 260 0.68 -33.50 26.68
C MET A 260 0.17 -33.04 25.30
N ALA A 261 -0.91 -33.60 24.77
CA ALA A 261 -1.51 -33.12 23.53
C ALA A 261 -2.05 -31.68 23.69
N THR A 262 -2.56 -31.34 24.87
CA THR A 262 -2.94 -29.96 25.24
C THR A 262 -1.74 -29.02 25.26
N VAL A 263 -0.59 -29.43 25.81
CA VAL A 263 0.67 -28.65 25.75
C VAL A 263 1.11 -28.40 24.30
N LEU A 264 1.09 -29.44 23.46
CA LEU A 264 1.46 -29.33 22.05
C LEU A 264 0.48 -28.42 21.29
N LEU A 265 -0.83 -28.58 21.49
CA LEU A 265 -1.83 -27.73 20.84
C LEU A 265 -1.86 -26.30 21.39
N MET A 266 -1.42 -26.07 22.62
CA MET A 266 -1.28 -24.74 23.20
C MET A 266 -0.13 -23.98 22.54
N GLY A 267 1.00 -24.65 22.29
CA GLY A 267 2.11 -24.05 21.53
C GLY A 267 1.80 -23.87 20.05
N LEU A 268 1.13 -24.83 19.40
CA LEU A 268 0.67 -24.72 18.00
C LEU A 268 -0.33 -23.59 17.81
N ALA A 269 -1.37 -23.52 18.64
CA ALA A 269 -2.38 -22.45 18.58
C ALA A 269 -1.73 -21.09 18.93
N GLY A 270 -0.85 -21.03 19.92
CA GLY A 270 -0.09 -19.83 20.28
C GLY A 270 0.82 -19.33 19.16
N ALA A 271 1.38 -20.23 18.35
CA ALA A 271 2.17 -19.93 17.16
C ALA A 271 1.34 -19.70 15.88
N ALA A 272 0.00 -19.75 15.97
CA ALA A 272 -0.94 -19.51 14.88
C ALA A 272 -1.81 -18.26 15.11
N SER A 273 -2.20 -17.96 16.36
CA SER A 273 -2.86 -16.70 16.71
C SER A 273 -2.69 -16.33 18.19
N LEU A 274 -2.47 -15.02 18.43
CA LEU A 274 -2.49 -14.39 19.76
C LEU A 274 -3.83 -14.57 20.49
N LEU A 275 -4.93 -14.85 19.78
CA LEU A 275 -6.24 -15.15 20.38
C LEU A 275 -6.17 -16.34 21.38
N THR A 276 -5.21 -17.25 21.20
CA THR A 276 -4.91 -18.34 22.14
C THR A 276 -4.61 -17.84 23.56
N MET A 277 -4.03 -16.64 23.71
CA MET A 277 -3.74 -16.03 25.02
C MET A 277 -5.01 -15.72 25.83
N VAL A 278 -6.19 -15.64 25.19
CA VAL A 278 -7.49 -15.55 25.88
C VAL A 278 -7.85 -16.86 26.58
N VAL A 279 -7.25 -17.99 26.19
CA VAL A 279 -7.53 -19.33 26.74
C VAL A 279 -6.41 -19.82 27.69
N VAL A 280 -5.16 -19.40 27.45
CA VAL A 280 -3.98 -19.83 28.22
C VAL A 280 -4.11 -19.65 29.75
N PRO A 281 -4.51 -18.50 30.30
CA PRO A 281 -4.65 -18.33 31.76
C PRO A 281 -5.57 -19.37 32.41
N PHE A 282 -6.55 -19.86 31.66
CA PHE A 282 -7.59 -20.76 32.14
C PHE A 282 -7.13 -22.22 32.10
N ILE A 283 -6.33 -22.59 31.09
CA ILE A 283 -5.56 -23.84 31.06
C ILE A 283 -4.56 -23.87 32.23
N LEU A 284 -3.83 -22.77 32.45
CA LEU A 284 -2.85 -22.68 33.53
C LEU A 284 -3.49 -22.75 34.93
N LEU A 285 -4.63 -22.10 35.16
CA LEU A 285 -5.39 -22.21 36.41
C LEU A 285 -5.95 -23.63 36.63
N TYR A 286 -6.44 -24.28 35.57
CA TYR A 286 -6.89 -25.67 35.62
C TYR A 286 -5.74 -26.63 35.98
N TRP A 287 -4.59 -26.53 35.32
CA TRP A 287 -3.40 -27.31 35.65
C TRP A 287 -2.86 -26.98 37.06
N LEU A 288 -2.86 -25.71 37.47
CA LEU A 288 -2.44 -25.29 38.82
C LEU A 288 -3.26 -25.98 39.90
N HIS A 289 -4.57 -26.10 39.69
CA HIS A 289 -5.48 -26.83 40.58
C HIS A 289 -5.27 -28.36 40.52
N ARG A 290 -5.11 -28.94 39.32
CA ARG A 290 -5.09 -30.40 39.09
C ARG A 290 -3.74 -31.07 39.30
N HIS A 291 -2.64 -30.39 38.99
CA HIS A 291 -1.29 -30.96 38.93
C HIS A 291 -0.30 -30.31 39.90
N GLY A 292 -0.66 -29.17 40.49
CA GLY A 292 0.20 -28.39 41.38
C GLY A 292 1.24 -27.55 40.64
N TRP A 293 1.66 -26.46 41.29
CA TRP A 293 2.38 -25.36 40.64
C TRP A 293 3.66 -25.77 39.88
N TRP A 294 4.45 -26.71 40.42
CA TRP A 294 5.66 -27.21 39.74
C TRP A 294 5.35 -27.90 38.39
N ARG A 295 4.31 -28.75 38.34
CA ARG A 295 3.91 -29.40 37.08
C ARG A 295 3.28 -28.39 36.12
N THR A 296 2.47 -27.46 36.62
CA THR A 296 1.92 -26.38 35.77
C THR A 296 3.02 -25.53 35.16
N LEU A 297 4.03 -25.16 35.94
CA LEU A 297 5.19 -24.41 35.46
C LEU A 297 5.97 -25.21 34.40
N LEU A 298 6.21 -26.51 34.62
CA LEU A 298 6.85 -27.38 33.63
C LEU A 298 6.03 -27.47 32.33
N LEU A 299 4.72 -27.70 32.42
CA LEU A 299 3.83 -27.82 31.25
C LEU A 299 3.71 -26.48 30.50
N ALA A 300 3.67 -25.36 31.22
CA ALA A 300 3.71 -24.01 30.66
C ALA A 300 5.04 -23.74 29.95
N ILE A 301 6.17 -24.09 30.57
CA ILE A 301 7.50 -23.97 29.96
C ILE A 301 7.58 -24.82 28.69
N ILE A 302 7.10 -26.06 28.68
CA ILE A 302 7.10 -26.89 27.45
C ILE A 302 6.20 -26.28 26.37
N ALA A 303 5.02 -25.77 26.73
CA ALA A 303 4.12 -25.11 25.77
C ALA A 303 4.73 -23.81 25.20
N VAL A 304 5.37 -23.00 26.03
CA VAL A 304 6.07 -21.76 25.62
C VAL A 304 7.34 -22.07 24.84
N MET A 305 8.15 -23.05 25.25
CA MET A 305 9.31 -23.52 24.49
C MET A 305 8.90 -24.04 23.12
N MET A 306 7.78 -24.75 23.01
CA MET A 306 7.30 -25.25 21.72
C MET A 306 6.59 -24.16 20.88
N MET A 307 5.92 -23.20 21.50
CA MET A 307 5.44 -21.99 20.81
C MET A 307 6.61 -21.18 20.25
N ALA A 308 7.62 -20.93 21.07
CA ALA A 308 8.85 -20.27 20.68
C ALA A 308 9.56 -21.07 19.60
N LEU A 309 9.67 -22.39 19.71
CA LEU A 309 10.22 -23.24 18.65
C LEU A 309 9.42 -23.10 17.36
N LEU A 310 8.09 -23.15 17.38
CA LEU A 310 7.26 -23.06 16.16
C LEU A 310 7.25 -21.66 15.53
N CYS A 311 7.42 -20.59 16.32
CA CYS A 311 7.61 -19.24 15.80
C CYS A 311 9.05 -18.97 15.33
N LEU A 312 10.06 -19.52 16.00
CA LEU A 312 11.49 -19.23 15.76
C LEU A 312 12.16 -20.23 14.82
N LEU A 313 11.69 -21.46 14.66
CA LEU A 313 12.27 -22.42 13.71
C LEU A 313 12.17 -21.91 12.25
N PRO A 314 11.03 -21.33 11.79
CA PRO A 314 10.97 -20.69 10.47
C PRO A 314 11.94 -19.50 10.35
N VAL A 315 12.05 -18.67 11.40
CA VAL A 315 12.95 -17.49 11.42
C VAL A 315 14.42 -17.91 11.39
N ALA A 316 14.80 -18.88 12.21
CA ALA A 316 16.18 -19.28 12.46
C ALA A 316 16.76 -20.23 11.41
N PHE A 317 15.93 -21.00 10.70
CA PHE A 317 16.39 -21.88 9.62
C PHE A 317 16.29 -21.25 8.21
N TRP A 318 15.44 -20.23 7.99
CA TRP A 318 15.14 -19.76 6.62
C TRP A 318 15.40 -18.27 6.33
N LEU A 319 15.25 -17.31 7.27
CA LEU A 319 15.68 -15.90 7.06
C LEU A 319 15.93 -15.18 8.40
N GLN A 320 17.20 -15.10 8.82
CA GLN A 320 17.58 -14.69 10.18
C GLN A 320 17.62 -13.15 10.41
N GLU A 321 17.86 -12.35 9.36
CA GLU A 321 18.04 -10.88 9.47
C GLU A 321 16.78 -10.06 9.16
N TYR A 322 15.89 -10.58 8.31
CA TYR A 322 14.78 -9.79 7.77
C TYR A 322 13.50 -9.88 8.61
N LEU A 323 13.13 -11.08 9.07
CA LEU A 323 11.90 -11.29 9.83
C LEU A 323 11.98 -10.66 11.23
N THR A 324 13.18 -10.66 11.82
CA THR A 324 13.54 -9.94 13.06
C THR A 324 13.38 -8.43 12.91
N THR A 325 13.95 -7.84 11.86
CA THR A 325 13.85 -6.39 11.57
C THR A 325 12.40 -5.96 11.35
N TRP A 326 11.62 -6.75 10.60
CA TRP A 326 10.21 -6.46 10.31
C TRP A 326 9.32 -6.53 11.58
N TYR A 327 9.51 -7.55 12.43
CA TYR A 327 8.81 -7.66 13.72
C TYR A 327 9.21 -6.54 14.70
N TRP A 328 10.49 -6.11 14.66
CA TRP A 328 10.99 -5.03 15.49
C TRP A 328 10.41 -3.67 15.10
N MET A 329 10.30 -3.37 13.79
CA MET A 329 9.61 -2.19 13.29
C MET A 329 8.13 -2.17 13.74
N TRP A 330 7.41 -3.29 13.59
CA TRP A 330 6.00 -3.39 13.98
C TRP A 330 5.76 -3.16 15.49
N MET A 331 6.67 -3.61 16.35
CA MET A 331 6.54 -3.46 17.82
C MET A 331 6.97 -2.09 18.36
N ASN A 332 7.84 -1.35 17.66
CA ASN A 332 8.50 -0.15 18.21
C ASN A 332 8.21 1.15 17.44
N VAL A 333 7.71 1.11 16.19
CA VAL A 333 7.42 2.31 15.38
C VAL A 333 5.93 2.66 15.48
N GLY A 334 5.51 3.04 16.68
CA GLY A 334 4.09 3.23 17.05
C GLY A 334 3.37 4.37 16.31
N ASP A 335 4.09 5.37 15.82
CA ASP A 335 3.48 6.59 15.25
C ASP A 335 3.18 6.50 13.75
N ILE A 336 3.80 5.55 13.02
CA ILE A 336 3.74 5.51 11.54
C ILE A 336 2.70 4.51 11.04
N VAL A 337 2.72 3.27 11.55
CA VAL A 337 1.93 2.16 10.98
C VAL A 337 0.47 2.15 11.46
N PRO A 338 0.16 2.28 12.77
CA PRO A 338 -1.22 2.33 13.24
C PRO A 338 -1.97 3.56 12.74
N HIS A 339 -1.33 4.73 12.72
CA HIS A 339 -2.03 5.99 12.43
C HIS A 339 -2.42 6.15 10.95
N ARG A 340 -1.58 5.74 9.99
CA ARG A 340 -1.91 5.89 8.55
C ARG A 340 -3.11 5.04 8.13
N TYR A 341 -3.18 3.79 8.59
CA TYR A 341 -4.28 2.87 8.26
C TYR A 341 -5.64 3.34 8.84
N TRP A 342 -5.63 4.25 9.82
CA TRP A 342 -6.81 4.77 10.52
C TRP A 342 -7.19 6.21 10.07
N ALA A 343 -6.48 6.77 9.08
CA ALA A 343 -6.71 8.13 8.58
C ALA A 343 -7.61 8.20 7.33
N HIS A 344 -7.59 7.18 6.46
CA HIS A 344 -8.32 7.17 5.18
C HIS A 344 -9.85 7.12 5.39
N PRO A 345 -10.65 8.10 4.92
CA PRO A 345 -12.11 8.17 5.14
C PRO A 345 -12.91 6.91 4.78
N GLU A 346 -12.41 6.12 3.82
CA GLU A 346 -13.15 5.00 3.24
C GLU A 346 -12.97 3.68 4.04
N THR A 347 -11.84 3.48 4.74
CA THR A 347 -11.68 2.33 5.66
C THR A 347 -12.51 2.47 6.95
N TRP A 348 -13.05 3.66 7.25
CA TRP A 348 -13.95 3.86 8.39
C TRP A 348 -15.34 3.22 8.23
N VAL A 349 -15.65 2.62 7.07
CA VAL A 349 -16.89 1.83 6.88
C VAL A 349 -16.79 0.48 7.60
N GLU A 350 -15.59 -0.12 7.65
CA GLU A 350 -15.38 -1.48 8.18
C GLU A 350 -14.90 -1.51 9.64
N LEU A 351 -14.27 -0.44 10.14
CA LEU A 351 -13.82 -0.32 11.53
C LEU A 351 -14.92 0.20 12.48
N ALA A 352 -15.91 -0.65 12.77
CA ALA A 352 -16.89 -0.41 13.84
C ALA A 352 -16.33 -0.77 15.23
N GLY A 353 -16.13 0.24 16.09
CA GLY A 353 -15.71 0.02 17.47
C GLY A 353 -15.69 1.25 18.37
N PHE A 354 -15.55 1.01 19.68
CA PHE A 354 -15.39 2.05 20.72
C PHE A 354 -14.24 3.03 20.42
N GLN A 355 -13.23 2.57 19.69
CA GLN A 355 -12.04 3.35 19.35
C GLN A 355 -12.38 4.60 18.53
N ARG A 356 -13.39 4.55 17.65
CA ARG A 356 -13.82 5.72 16.84
C ARG A 356 -14.42 6.83 17.71
N PRO A 357 -15.42 6.59 18.58
CA PRO A 357 -15.85 7.57 19.58
C PRO A 357 -14.74 8.07 20.51
N LEU A 358 -13.86 7.19 20.99
CA LEU A 358 -12.81 7.60 21.95
C LEU A 358 -11.73 8.49 21.29
N TRP A 359 -11.32 8.20 20.05
CA TRP A 359 -10.42 9.08 19.30
C TRP A 359 -11.10 10.40 18.90
N ALA A 360 -12.37 10.37 18.49
CA ALA A 360 -13.14 11.59 18.21
C ALA A 360 -13.37 12.48 19.45
N LEU A 361 -13.22 11.93 20.66
CA LEU A 361 -13.25 12.64 21.94
C LEU A 361 -11.85 12.95 22.50
N GLY A 362 -10.77 12.73 21.73
CA GLY A 362 -9.38 13.03 22.12
C GLY A 362 -8.79 12.07 23.16
N MET A 363 -9.40 10.90 23.39
CA MET A 363 -8.99 9.93 24.44
C MET A 363 -8.08 8.80 23.93
N GLY A 364 -7.34 9.01 22.83
CA GLY A 364 -6.50 7.97 22.20
C GLY A 364 -5.52 7.28 23.15
N ALA A 365 -4.86 8.06 24.02
CA ALA A 365 -3.92 7.56 25.04
C ALA A 365 -4.54 6.61 26.10
N ALA A 366 -5.87 6.40 26.10
CA ALA A 366 -6.51 5.38 26.91
C ALA A 366 -6.35 3.94 26.36
N LEU A 367 -5.92 3.79 25.10
CA LEU A 367 -5.76 2.50 24.42
C LEU A 367 -4.35 1.90 24.54
N GLU A 368 -3.33 2.76 24.68
CA GLU A 368 -1.91 2.37 24.82
C GLU A 368 -1.66 1.26 25.87
N PRO A 369 -2.30 1.23 27.06
CA PRO A 369 -2.01 0.22 28.08
C PRO A 369 -2.35 -1.22 27.65
N LEU A 370 -3.28 -1.41 26.71
CA LEU A 370 -3.59 -2.73 26.15
C LEU A 370 -2.47 -3.22 25.22
N GLN A 371 -1.91 -2.35 24.39
CA GLN A 371 -0.73 -2.66 23.57
C GLN A 371 0.51 -2.87 24.46
N LEU A 372 0.70 -2.03 25.48
CA LEU A 372 1.80 -2.11 26.44
C LEU A 372 1.83 -3.45 27.20
N SER A 373 0.68 -4.07 27.42
CA SER A 373 0.60 -5.39 28.07
C SER A 373 1.22 -6.53 27.24
N GLY A 374 1.26 -6.39 25.90
CA GLY A 374 2.01 -7.28 25.01
C GLY A 374 3.51 -7.04 25.10
N ASN A 375 3.95 -5.78 24.98
CA ASN A 375 5.36 -5.40 25.09
C ASN A 375 5.98 -5.79 26.44
N THR A 376 5.25 -5.63 27.55
CA THR A 376 5.75 -5.93 28.91
C THR A 376 6.25 -7.38 29.06
N LEU A 377 5.72 -8.34 28.28
CA LEU A 377 6.15 -9.74 28.32
C LEU A 377 7.48 -10.01 27.57
N LEU A 378 7.91 -9.11 26.69
CA LEU A 378 9.13 -9.21 25.87
C LEU A 378 10.21 -8.19 26.27
N THR A 379 9.83 -6.95 26.61
CA THR A 379 10.76 -5.88 27.01
C THR A 379 11.41 -6.13 28.39
N GLY A 380 10.93 -7.11 29.17
CA GLY A 380 11.46 -7.46 30.50
C GLY A 380 12.93 -7.89 30.56
N VAL A 381 13.62 -7.98 29.42
CA VAL A 381 15.06 -8.25 29.28
C VAL A 381 15.90 -6.95 29.18
N GLN A 382 15.29 -5.81 28.80
CA GLN A 382 16.02 -4.58 28.48
C GLN A 382 15.94 -3.45 29.53
N VAL A 383 14.96 -3.47 30.45
CA VAL A 383 14.66 -2.33 31.35
C VAL A 383 15.57 -2.28 32.59
N LEU A 384 16.89 -2.22 32.36
CA LEU A 384 17.91 -1.83 33.35
C LEU A 384 18.64 -0.53 32.99
N GLY A 385 18.71 -0.20 31.69
CA GLY A 385 19.34 1.04 31.25
C GLY A 385 18.50 2.25 31.66
N SER A 386 19.16 3.25 32.28
CA SER A 386 18.70 4.64 32.44
C SER A 386 17.24 4.85 32.90
N ALA A 387 17.05 5.11 34.20
CA ALA A 387 15.83 5.70 34.71
C ALA A 387 16.05 7.19 35.02
N GLU A 388 15.53 8.08 34.17
CA GLU A 388 15.22 9.46 34.55
C GLU A 388 14.00 9.94 33.76
N ALA A 389 12.98 10.43 34.46
CA ALA A 389 11.62 10.54 33.90
C ALA A 389 11.03 11.95 34.06
N TYR A 390 10.38 12.43 32.99
CA TYR A 390 9.52 13.60 33.00
C TYR A 390 8.46 13.50 34.11
N GLN A 391 8.32 14.54 34.93
CA GLN A 391 7.17 14.70 35.82
C GLN A 391 6.06 15.52 35.13
N THR A 392 4.84 14.99 35.06
CA THR A 392 3.63 15.51 35.77
C THR A 392 2.34 14.83 35.26
N THR A 393 1.24 14.97 36.02
CA THR A 393 -0.15 14.43 35.80
C THR A 393 -0.56 13.10 36.47
N GLY A 394 -0.01 12.80 37.65
CA GLY A 394 -0.31 11.55 38.39
C GLY A 394 -1.74 11.39 38.99
N THR A 395 -2.53 12.46 39.13
CA THR A 395 -3.78 12.43 39.92
C THR A 395 -5.05 12.11 39.12
N ALA A 396 -5.17 12.55 37.86
CA ALA A 396 -6.35 12.28 37.03
C ALA A 396 -6.49 10.80 36.64
N ARG A 397 -5.35 10.11 36.42
CA ARG A 397 -5.28 8.72 35.94
C ARG A 397 -5.83 7.69 36.93
N LEU A 398 -5.92 8.01 38.23
CA LEU A 398 -6.34 7.06 39.26
C LEU A 398 -7.87 6.95 39.42
N LEU A 399 -8.61 8.02 39.15
CA LEU A 399 -10.07 8.06 39.32
C LEU A 399 -10.82 7.42 38.15
N PHE A 400 -10.36 7.62 36.92
CA PHE A 400 -11.03 7.08 35.72
C PHE A 400 -10.92 5.56 35.57
N ASN A 401 -9.80 4.97 36.00
CA ASN A 401 -9.63 3.52 36.00
C ASN A 401 -10.41 2.81 37.11
N LEU A 402 -10.95 3.55 38.10
CA LEU A 402 -11.55 2.96 39.29
C LEU A 402 -12.73 2.01 39.01
N PRO A 403 -13.68 2.29 38.09
CA PRO A 403 -14.78 1.36 37.81
C PRO A 403 -14.31 0.07 37.12
N GLN A 404 -13.34 0.17 36.20
CA GLN A 404 -12.79 -0.98 35.48
C GLN A 404 -11.86 -1.82 36.37
N LEU A 405 -11.06 -1.18 37.21
CA LEU A 405 -10.27 -1.86 38.25
C LEU A 405 -11.18 -2.47 39.33
N LEU A 406 -12.30 -1.85 39.72
CA LEU A 406 -13.28 -2.45 40.62
C LEU A 406 -14.05 -3.59 39.95
N LEU A 407 -14.33 -3.54 38.64
CA LEU A 407 -14.97 -4.64 37.91
C LEU A 407 -14.00 -5.82 37.74
N ALA A 408 -12.76 -5.57 37.30
CA ALA A 408 -11.72 -6.58 37.21
C ALA A 408 -11.35 -7.15 38.59
N ALA A 409 -11.21 -6.31 39.62
CA ALA A 409 -10.95 -6.77 40.99
C ALA A 409 -12.16 -7.49 41.60
N SER A 410 -13.41 -7.14 41.26
CA SER A 410 -14.58 -7.90 41.72
C SER A 410 -14.76 -9.20 40.95
N MET A 411 -14.39 -9.29 39.67
CA MET A 411 -14.28 -10.54 38.92
C MET A 411 -13.13 -11.43 39.42
N LEU A 412 -11.99 -10.84 39.81
CA LEU A 412 -10.87 -11.53 40.46
C LEU A 412 -11.21 -11.96 41.90
N LEU A 413 -11.98 -11.17 42.64
CA LEU A 413 -12.52 -11.55 43.95
C LEU A 413 -13.59 -12.64 43.79
N LEU A 414 -14.45 -12.59 42.77
CA LEU A 414 -15.46 -13.61 42.49
C LEU A 414 -14.84 -14.93 42.06
N THR A 415 -13.82 -14.93 41.20
CA THR A 415 -13.04 -16.14 40.89
C THR A 415 -12.32 -16.65 42.14
N TRP A 416 -11.59 -15.79 42.88
CA TRP A 416 -10.91 -16.18 44.13
C TRP A 416 -11.86 -16.68 45.23
N TYR A 417 -13.12 -16.23 45.24
CA TYR A 417 -14.15 -16.61 46.22
C TYR A 417 -15.05 -17.77 45.78
N ARG A 418 -15.13 -18.12 44.49
CA ARG A 418 -16.02 -19.20 43.97
C ARG A 418 -15.34 -20.31 43.16
N ALA A 419 -14.09 -20.18 42.73
CA ALA A 419 -13.45 -21.17 41.87
C ALA A 419 -13.02 -22.46 42.61
N ARG A 420 -13.97 -23.38 42.81
CA ARG A 420 -13.68 -24.84 42.96
C ARG A 420 -13.98 -25.64 41.69
N SER A 421 -14.49 -25.01 40.65
CA SER A 421 -14.85 -25.65 39.38
C SER A 421 -14.47 -24.78 38.18
N MET A 422 -14.13 -25.45 37.07
CA MET A 422 -13.74 -24.83 35.79
C MET A 422 -14.87 -23.95 35.19
N PHE A 423 -16.11 -24.20 35.60
CA PHE A 423 -17.31 -23.48 35.18
C PHE A 423 -17.27 -21.97 35.44
N ALA A 424 -17.17 -21.57 36.72
CA ALA A 424 -17.33 -20.18 37.13
C ALA A 424 -16.25 -19.26 36.53
N LEU A 425 -15.10 -19.86 36.24
CA LEU A 425 -13.97 -19.24 35.58
C LEU A 425 -14.30 -18.96 34.10
N LEU A 426 -14.84 -19.93 33.36
CA LEU A 426 -15.33 -19.77 31.98
C LEU A 426 -16.49 -18.79 31.87
N SER A 427 -17.45 -18.80 32.80
CA SER A 427 -18.58 -17.85 32.79
C SER A 427 -18.13 -16.38 32.83
N ILE A 428 -17.03 -16.08 33.52
CA ILE A 428 -16.48 -14.74 33.63
C ILE A 428 -15.74 -14.31 32.35
N ILE A 429 -15.09 -15.24 31.64
CA ILE A 429 -14.58 -15.00 30.28
C ILE A 429 -15.73 -14.57 29.36
N THR A 430 -16.81 -15.35 29.32
CA THR A 430 -17.94 -15.07 28.42
C THR A 430 -18.63 -13.76 28.81
N ALA A 431 -18.80 -13.46 30.10
CA ALA A 431 -19.39 -12.20 30.54
C ALA A 431 -18.53 -10.98 30.15
N SER A 432 -17.21 -11.07 30.29
CA SER A 432 -16.28 -10.00 29.91
C SER A 432 -16.25 -9.77 28.40
N LEU A 433 -16.27 -10.83 27.60
CA LEU A 433 -16.32 -10.76 26.14
C LEU A 433 -17.69 -10.28 25.63
N LEU A 434 -18.80 -10.70 26.25
CA LEU A 434 -20.13 -10.16 25.94
C LEU A 434 -20.20 -8.66 26.26
N PHE A 435 -19.65 -8.23 27.40
CA PHE A 435 -19.59 -6.80 27.75
C PHE A 435 -18.73 -5.99 26.75
N TYR A 436 -17.65 -6.58 26.22
CA TYR A 436 -16.86 -5.97 25.15
C TYR A 436 -17.64 -5.87 23.82
N LEU A 437 -18.42 -6.91 23.48
CA LEU A 437 -19.19 -6.99 22.23
C LEU A 437 -20.47 -6.14 22.23
N LEU A 438 -21.13 -5.97 23.38
CA LEU A 438 -22.37 -5.17 23.55
C LEU A 438 -22.21 -3.67 23.23
N PHE A 439 -20.96 -3.22 23.05
CA PHE A 439 -20.60 -1.81 22.83
C PHE A 439 -19.70 -1.58 21.60
N HIS A 440 -19.34 -2.63 20.86
CA HIS A 440 -18.77 -2.49 19.51
C HIS A 440 -19.93 -2.45 18.50
N PRO A 441 -20.07 -1.41 17.64
CA PRO A 441 -21.13 -1.37 16.64
C PRO A 441 -20.98 -2.47 15.57
N VAL A 442 -22.03 -2.68 14.78
CA VAL A 442 -22.10 -3.74 13.77
C VAL A 442 -21.87 -3.17 12.37
N SER A 443 -20.75 -3.52 11.73
CA SER A 443 -20.54 -3.31 10.27
C SER A 443 -19.66 -4.36 9.58
N SER A 444 -19.33 -5.47 10.27
CA SER A 444 -18.27 -6.39 9.83
C SER A 444 -18.71 -7.87 9.93
N PRO A 445 -18.85 -8.61 8.82
CA PRO A 445 -19.19 -10.05 8.84
C PRO A 445 -18.04 -10.92 9.39
N TYR A 446 -16.87 -10.34 9.64
CA TYR A 446 -15.65 -11.04 10.04
C TYR A 446 -15.54 -11.33 11.55
N VAL A 447 -16.48 -10.86 12.38
CA VAL A 447 -16.48 -11.05 13.85
C VAL A 447 -17.27 -12.30 14.31
N TYR A 448 -18.06 -12.93 13.44
CA TYR A 448 -19.05 -13.94 13.82
C TYR A 448 -18.44 -15.30 14.22
N THR A 449 -17.28 -15.69 13.67
CA THR A 449 -16.71 -17.04 13.86
C THR A 449 -16.19 -17.28 15.30
N PRO A 450 -15.41 -16.37 15.93
CA PRO A 450 -14.99 -16.54 17.32
C PRO A 450 -16.15 -16.48 18.32
N VAL A 451 -17.14 -15.59 18.07
CA VAL A 451 -18.38 -15.49 18.86
C VAL A 451 -19.07 -16.84 18.93
N LEU A 452 -19.13 -17.57 17.81
CA LEU A 452 -19.82 -18.84 17.78
C LEU A 452 -19.08 -19.96 18.49
N VAL A 453 -17.76 -20.07 18.33
CA VAL A 453 -16.94 -21.05 19.08
C VAL A 453 -17.10 -20.83 20.58
N VAL A 454 -17.20 -19.58 21.04
CA VAL A 454 -17.46 -19.27 22.47
C VAL A 454 -18.91 -19.58 22.88
N ALA A 455 -19.91 -19.34 22.04
CA ALA A 455 -21.31 -19.72 22.32
C ALA A 455 -21.50 -21.25 22.41
N LEU A 456 -20.82 -21.99 21.52
CA LEU A 456 -20.71 -23.45 21.51
C LEU A 456 -20.12 -23.98 22.83
N LEU A 457 -19.03 -23.37 23.30
CA LEU A 457 -18.38 -23.71 24.58
C LEU A 457 -19.25 -23.30 25.79
N TRP A 458 -19.99 -22.20 25.71
CA TRP A 458 -20.90 -21.78 26.78
C TRP A 458 -22.04 -22.80 26.98
N ALA A 459 -22.62 -23.32 25.90
CA ALA A 459 -23.65 -24.36 25.96
C ALA A 459 -23.16 -25.67 26.59
N ILE A 460 -21.91 -26.09 26.29
CA ILE A 460 -21.23 -27.21 26.96
C ILE A 460 -21.11 -26.97 28.46
N VAL A 461 -20.64 -25.78 28.83
CA VAL A 461 -20.24 -25.44 30.20
C VAL A 461 -21.45 -25.21 31.10
N TRP A 462 -22.54 -24.65 30.57
CA TRP A 462 -23.83 -24.46 31.27
C TRP A 462 -24.34 -25.73 31.99
N GLN A 463 -24.11 -26.90 31.39
CA GLN A 463 -24.73 -28.16 31.78
C GLN A 463 -24.12 -28.84 33.04
N TYR A 464 -22.99 -28.36 33.58
CA TYR A 464 -22.18 -29.12 34.57
C TYR A 464 -21.62 -28.31 35.77
N SER A 465 -22.33 -27.30 36.28
CA SER A 465 -21.76 -26.26 37.17
C SER A 465 -21.86 -26.45 38.70
N THR A 466 -22.60 -27.43 39.20
CA THR A 466 -23.34 -27.33 40.48
C THR A 466 -22.62 -27.83 41.75
N SER A 467 -21.39 -27.37 42.07
CA SER A 467 -20.69 -27.69 43.35
C SER A 467 -19.64 -26.64 43.85
N PRO A 468 -19.27 -26.58 45.16
CA PRO A 468 -18.96 -25.28 45.81
C PRO A 468 -17.63 -25.10 46.62
N GLU A 469 -17.14 -23.83 46.71
CA GLU A 469 -16.19 -23.14 47.67
C GLU A 469 -14.62 -23.19 47.55
N PRO A 470 -13.82 -22.20 48.04
CA PRO A 470 -12.32 -22.27 48.01
C PRO A 470 -11.47 -21.61 49.17
N PRO A 471 -10.15 -21.91 49.25
CA PRO A 471 -9.12 -21.08 49.96
C PRO A 471 -7.70 -20.99 49.28
N LYS A 472 -6.68 -20.17 49.67
CA LYS A 472 -6.55 -18.75 50.11
C LYS A 472 -5.05 -18.25 50.25
N ARG A 473 -4.51 -17.49 49.26
CA ARG A 473 -3.39 -16.47 49.29
C ARG A 473 -1.86 -16.83 49.27
N ILE A 474 -1.05 -15.83 48.87
CA ILE A 474 0.41 -15.82 48.51
C ILE A 474 1.06 -14.43 48.86
N PRO A 475 2.39 -14.30 49.13
CA PRO A 475 3.06 -13.01 49.36
C PRO A 475 4.24 -12.59 48.41
N ARG A 476 4.01 -11.53 47.61
CA ARG A 476 4.87 -10.34 47.36
C ARG A 476 6.34 -10.37 46.86
N SER A 477 7.10 -11.46 46.77
CA SER A 477 8.55 -11.38 46.44
C SER A 477 8.94 -11.11 44.96
N VAL A 478 7.98 -10.75 44.09
CA VAL A 478 8.10 -10.84 42.61
C VAL A 478 8.73 -9.60 41.93
N ILE A 479 9.07 -8.56 42.68
CA ILE A 479 9.30 -7.20 42.13
C ILE A 479 10.74 -6.96 41.58
N ALA A 480 11.71 -7.84 41.82
CA ALA A 480 13.13 -7.45 41.86
C ALA A 480 14.03 -7.79 40.63
N LEU A 481 13.56 -8.48 39.58
CA LEU A 481 14.47 -9.11 38.59
C LEU A 481 14.09 -8.86 37.10
N VAL A 482 14.23 -7.62 36.66
CA VAL A 482 13.98 -7.12 35.28
C VAL A 482 15.30 -6.75 34.55
N LEU A 483 16.44 -7.27 35.02
CA LEU A 483 17.71 -6.51 35.02
C LEU A 483 18.96 -7.31 34.51
N LEU A 484 19.30 -7.30 33.18
CA LEU A 484 20.67 -7.29 32.53
C LEU A 484 20.85 -7.96 31.09
N LEU A 485 21.17 -7.14 30.05
CA LEU A 485 22.19 -7.22 28.92
C LEU A 485 22.29 -8.25 27.71
N PRO A 486 22.68 -7.81 26.45
CA PRO A 486 23.05 -8.59 25.19
C PRO A 486 24.39 -8.16 24.40
N LEU A 487 24.81 -8.71 23.18
CA LEU A 487 25.91 -8.21 22.20
C LEU A 487 26.30 -9.03 20.83
N VAL A 488 26.62 -8.37 19.64
CA VAL A 488 27.49 -8.67 18.35
C VAL A 488 27.13 -9.73 17.18
N GLY A 489 27.54 -9.77 15.83
CA GLY A 489 28.06 -8.86 14.70
C GLY A 489 29.00 -9.37 13.46
N LEU A 490 28.73 -9.04 12.13
CA LEU A 490 29.59 -8.72 10.86
C LEU A 490 30.04 -9.66 9.58
N PRO A 491 30.34 -9.14 8.30
CA PRO A 491 30.55 -9.82 6.91
C PRO A 491 31.65 -9.26 5.82
N ILE A 492 31.64 -9.49 4.42
CA ILE A 492 32.44 -8.79 3.26
C ILE A 492 32.18 -9.14 1.67
N THR A 493 32.84 -8.52 0.59
CA THR A 493 32.35 -8.05 -0.82
C THR A 493 33.24 -7.98 -2.20
N LEU A 494 32.75 -7.38 -3.39
CA LEU A 494 33.37 -6.72 -4.68
C LEU A 494 33.46 -7.43 -6.14
N VAL A 495 33.66 -6.91 -7.44
CA VAL A 495 33.52 -5.65 -8.34
C VAL A 495 33.79 -5.82 -9.96
N ASN A 496 33.97 -4.77 -10.87
CA ASN A 496 33.79 -4.72 -12.43
C ASN A 496 34.86 -3.99 -13.40
N ASN A 497 34.59 -3.69 -14.75
CA ASN A 497 35.16 -2.54 -15.60
C ASN A 497 34.65 -2.19 -17.11
N ARG A 498 34.99 -1.00 -17.75
CA ARG A 498 34.45 -0.42 -19.07
C ARG A 498 35.24 0.71 -19.90
N LEU A 499 34.76 1.25 -21.09
CA LEU A 499 35.36 2.38 -21.97
C LEU A 499 34.36 3.26 -22.88
N PRO A 500 34.75 4.41 -23.57
CA PRO A 500 33.89 5.53 -24.15
C PRO A 500 34.01 6.03 -25.67
N LEU A 501 33.24 7.05 -26.14
CA LEU A 501 33.13 7.76 -27.50
C LEU A 501 32.60 9.26 -27.43
N PRO A 502 32.49 10.13 -28.49
CA PRO A 502 32.54 11.64 -28.42
C PRO A 502 31.26 12.52 -28.71
N ASP A 503 31.45 13.87 -28.81
CA ASP A 503 30.58 15.05 -28.46
C ASP A 503 29.89 15.90 -29.61
N HIS A 504 28.88 16.74 -29.29
CA HIS A 504 28.09 17.62 -30.22
C HIS A 504 27.56 18.96 -29.60
N HIS A 505 26.57 19.69 -30.19
CA HIS A 505 26.27 21.12 -29.88
C HIS A 505 25.07 21.44 -28.94
N ASN A 506 25.35 22.13 -27.83
CA ASN A 506 24.52 22.37 -26.61
C ASN A 506 23.22 23.23 -26.70
N THR A 507 22.69 23.62 -27.87
CA THR A 507 21.75 24.76 -27.96
C THR A 507 20.25 24.46 -28.04
N SER A 508 19.83 23.20 -28.22
CA SER A 508 18.39 22.88 -28.37
C SER A 508 17.61 22.96 -27.05
N PRO A 509 16.31 23.32 -27.08
CA PRO A 509 15.42 23.26 -25.93
C PRO A 509 14.76 21.89 -25.68
N PHE A 510 14.83 20.96 -26.64
CA PHE A 510 13.97 19.77 -26.66
C PHE A 510 14.59 18.56 -25.93
N GLY A 511 14.14 18.33 -24.70
CA GLY A 511 14.55 17.22 -23.86
C GLY A 511 13.47 16.19 -23.55
N VAL A 512 13.89 15.02 -23.07
CA VAL A 512 13.04 13.95 -22.53
C VAL A 512 13.75 13.31 -21.33
N VAL A 513 12.98 12.86 -20.35
CA VAL A 513 13.46 11.96 -19.29
C VAL A 513 13.34 10.53 -19.79
N SER A 514 14.43 9.75 -19.81
CA SER A 514 14.33 8.32 -20.17
C SER A 514 15.15 7.36 -19.32
N ARG A 515 16.05 7.87 -18.47
CA ARG A 515 16.74 7.10 -17.41
C ARG A 515 17.36 5.79 -17.94
N LEU A 516 18.07 5.82 -19.07
CA LEU A 516 18.61 4.61 -19.72
C LEU A 516 19.45 3.77 -18.76
N GLY A 517 20.26 4.41 -17.92
CA GLY A 517 21.09 3.72 -16.92
C GLY A 517 20.26 2.91 -15.91
N VAL A 518 19.07 3.37 -15.54
CA VAL A 518 18.26 2.82 -14.44
C VAL A 518 17.08 1.96 -14.93
N ARG A 519 16.42 2.35 -16.02
CA ARG A 519 15.09 1.86 -16.46
C ARG A 519 15.09 1.07 -17.77
N VAL A 520 16.24 0.95 -18.44
CA VAL A 520 16.41 0.26 -19.72
C VAL A 520 17.56 -0.75 -19.59
N ARG A 521 17.42 -1.93 -20.21
CA ARG A 521 18.47 -2.95 -20.25
C ARG A 521 19.51 -2.61 -21.32
N ASP A 522 20.76 -3.00 -21.11
CA ASP A 522 21.88 -2.57 -21.93
C ASP A 522 21.79 -2.98 -23.43
N ASP A 523 21.08 -4.07 -23.75
CA ASP A 523 20.75 -4.49 -25.11
C ASP A 523 19.73 -3.57 -25.80
N ASP A 524 18.66 -3.19 -25.10
CA ASP A 524 17.64 -2.23 -25.57
C ASP A 524 18.20 -0.81 -25.86
N TYR A 525 19.38 -0.44 -25.33
CA TYR A 525 19.95 0.91 -25.47
C TYR A 525 20.02 1.40 -26.92
N ARG A 526 20.38 0.53 -27.87
CA ARG A 526 20.44 0.92 -29.30
C ARG A 526 19.05 1.26 -29.83
N ALA A 527 18.04 0.46 -29.50
CA ALA A 527 16.66 0.69 -29.92
C ALA A 527 16.11 2.01 -29.32
N MET A 528 16.37 2.26 -28.03
CA MET A 528 15.96 3.52 -27.39
C MET A 528 16.62 4.75 -28.03
N VAL A 529 17.92 4.69 -28.33
CA VAL A 529 18.61 5.79 -29.00
C VAL A 529 18.06 6.04 -30.39
N THR A 530 17.76 5.00 -31.18
CA THR A 530 17.08 5.16 -32.47
C THR A 530 15.72 5.84 -32.31
N LEU A 531 14.93 5.45 -31.30
CA LEU A 531 13.60 6.03 -31.04
C LEU A 531 13.67 7.48 -30.54
N MET A 532 14.69 7.83 -29.75
CA MET A 532 14.98 9.22 -29.36
C MET A 532 15.39 10.08 -30.56
N GLN A 533 16.27 9.57 -31.43
CA GLN A 533 16.65 10.25 -32.68
C GLN A 533 15.45 10.39 -33.64
N GLU A 534 14.58 9.39 -33.72
CA GLU A 534 13.34 9.44 -34.52
C GLU A 534 12.37 10.52 -34.01
N ALA A 535 12.23 10.66 -32.69
CA ALA A 535 11.46 11.74 -32.06
C ALA A 535 12.14 13.12 -32.14
N GLY A 536 13.41 13.19 -32.56
CA GLY A 536 14.19 14.42 -32.59
C GLY A 536 14.60 14.93 -31.20
N VAL A 537 14.67 14.05 -30.20
CA VAL A 537 15.17 14.38 -28.85
C VAL A 537 16.62 14.85 -28.96
N GLN A 538 16.92 16.04 -28.44
CA GLN A 538 18.27 16.59 -28.38
C GLN A 538 18.89 16.48 -26.98
N TRP A 539 18.06 16.41 -25.94
CA TRP A 539 18.47 16.30 -24.54
C TRP A 539 17.85 15.10 -23.80
N GLN A 540 18.68 14.40 -23.03
CA GLN A 540 18.32 13.37 -22.07
C GLN A 540 18.45 13.93 -20.65
N ARG A 541 17.51 13.58 -19.77
CA ARG A 541 17.73 13.60 -18.30
C ARG A 541 18.02 12.19 -17.81
N GLU A 542 19.20 11.99 -17.24
CA GLU A 542 19.76 10.68 -16.83
C GLU A 542 20.03 10.66 -15.32
N GLU A 543 19.58 9.62 -14.62
CA GLU A 543 19.67 9.53 -13.15
C GLU A 543 20.92 8.75 -12.71
N LEU A 544 21.83 9.39 -11.97
CA LEU A 544 23.04 8.79 -11.40
C LEU A 544 22.86 8.51 -9.90
N THR A 545 22.19 7.41 -9.59
CA THR A 545 21.82 7.01 -8.22
C THR A 545 23.04 6.52 -7.41
N TRP A 546 23.61 7.40 -6.57
CA TRP A 546 24.80 7.19 -5.72
C TRP A 546 24.82 5.84 -5.01
N ALA A 547 23.74 5.46 -4.33
CA ALA A 547 23.66 4.19 -3.61
C ALA A 547 23.88 2.94 -4.50
N THR A 548 23.61 3.02 -5.81
CA THR A 548 23.86 1.92 -6.75
C THR A 548 25.32 1.87 -7.20
N ILE A 549 25.95 3.06 -7.30
CA ILE A 549 27.33 3.34 -7.71
C ILE A 549 28.30 3.06 -6.55
N GLN A 550 27.96 3.45 -5.32
CA GLN A 550 28.78 3.26 -4.12
C GLN A 550 27.92 2.62 -3.01
N ARG A 551 28.13 1.31 -2.80
CA ARG A 551 27.27 0.48 -1.93
C ARG A 551 27.73 0.41 -0.47
N HIS A 552 28.97 0.83 -0.21
CA HIS A 552 29.63 0.81 1.09
C HIS A 552 30.47 2.07 1.22
N ARG A 553 30.59 2.65 2.42
CA ARG A 553 31.25 3.94 2.65
C ARG A 553 32.69 3.95 2.16
N ASP A 554 33.48 2.95 2.58
CA ASP A 554 34.86 2.75 2.14
C ASP A 554 34.98 1.98 0.79
N GLY A 555 33.85 1.86 0.07
CA GLY A 555 33.76 1.13 -1.20
C GLY A 555 34.14 2.00 -2.40
N MET A 556 34.72 1.37 -3.42
CA MET A 556 34.99 2.00 -4.72
C MET A 556 33.69 2.38 -5.44
N PHE A 557 33.73 3.44 -6.25
CA PHE A 557 32.65 3.80 -7.18
C PHE A 557 32.56 2.82 -8.37
N VAL A 558 31.36 2.29 -8.62
CA VAL A 558 31.05 1.20 -9.55
C VAL A 558 30.12 1.69 -10.66
N TRP A 559 30.71 2.17 -11.75
CA TRP A 559 29.99 2.84 -12.86
C TRP A 559 29.38 1.87 -13.90
N THR A 560 29.39 0.57 -13.66
CA THR A 560 29.06 -0.49 -14.64
C THR A 560 28.12 -1.52 -14.04
N ALA A 561 27.42 -2.27 -14.90
CA ALA A 561 26.56 -3.37 -14.50
C ALA A 561 27.33 -4.33 -13.57
N TYR A 562 26.82 -4.48 -12.34
CA TYR A 562 27.43 -5.30 -11.30
C TYR A 562 26.88 -6.74 -11.37
N PRO A 563 27.69 -7.81 -11.24
CA PRO A 563 27.23 -9.19 -11.39
C PRO A 563 26.04 -9.61 -10.50
N GLY A 564 25.85 -8.97 -9.33
CA GLY A 564 24.68 -9.18 -8.46
C GLY A 564 23.38 -8.51 -8.93
N TYR A 565 23.43 -7.62 -9.93
CA TYR A 565 22.27 -7.07 -10.64
C TYR A 565 22.18 -7.73 -12.02
N ALA A 566 21.88 -9.04 -12.03
CA ALA A 566 21.77 -9.88 -13.22
C ALA A 566 20.51 -9.58 -14.09
N ARG A 567 20.28 -8.30 -14.40
CA ARG A 567 19.19 -7.78 -15.26
C ARG A 567 19.70 -6.76 -16.30
N GLY A 568 21.01 -6.53 -16.44
CA GLY A 568 21.60 -5.60 -17.43
C GLY A 568 21.28 -4.11 -17.19
N LEU A 569 21.01 -3.74 -15.93
CA LEU A 569 20.75 -2.36 -15.50
C LEU A 569 21.97 -1.74 -14.79
N TYR A 570 21.92 -0.43 -14.55
CA TYR A 570 22.95 0.40 -13.91
C TYR A 570 24.25 0.51 -14.73
N ASP A 571 24.15 0.38 -16.05
CA ASP A 571 25.28 0.43 -16.96
C ASP A 571 25.57 1.86 -17.48
N TYR A 572 25.83 2.78 -16.55
CA TYR A 572 25.98 4.22 -16.78
C TYR A 572 26.96 4.66 -17.88
N ASP A 573 28.21 4.18 -17.95
CA ASP A 573 29.09 4.63 -19.05
C ASP A 573 28.54 4.24 -20.44
N ARG A 574 27.85 3.12 -20.58
CA ARG A 574 27.28 2.70 -21.87
C ARG A 574 26.00 3.48 -22.16
N ALA A 575 25.16 3.73 -21.14
CA ALA A 575 23.96 4.54 -21.23
C ALA A 575 24.28 5.99 -21.64
N ILE A 576 25.21 6.67 -20.94
CA ILE A 576 25.64 8.03 -21.31
C ILE A 576 26.40 8.00 -22.64
N GLY A 577 27.35 7.07 -22.79
CA GLY A 577 28.22 7.00 -23.96
C GLY A 577 27.47 6.79 -25.27
N ILE A 578 26.45 5.92 -25.30
CA ILE A 578 25.65 5.70 -26.52
C ILE A 578 24.76 6.90 -26.87
N GLN A 579 24.29 7.65 -25.87
CA GLN A 579 23.49 8.87 -26.08
C GLN A 579 24.36 10.02 -26.60
N VAL A 580 25.50 10.29 -25.96
CA VAL A 580 26.47 11.32 -26.40
C VAL A 580 27.01 11.01 -27.80
N THR A 581 27.38 9.76 -28.08
CA THR A 581 27.80 9.31 -29.44
C THR A 581 26.72 9.50 -30.50
N ALA A 582 25.44 9.52 -30.11
CA ALA A 582 24.30 9.72 -30.99
C ALA A 582 23.90 11.20 -31.15
N GLY A 583 24.66 12.13 -30.55
CA GLY A 583 24.38 13.56 -30.54
C GLY A 583 23.37 14.02 -29.49
N ILE A 584 22.96 13.13 -28.58
CA ILE A 584 22.00 13.45 -27.50
C ILE A 584 22.78 13.94 -26.27
N HIS A 585 22.52 15.18 -25.87
CA HIS A 585 23.12 15.82 -24.70
C HIS A 585 22.56 15.24 -23.41
N VAL A 586 23.35 15.20 -22.35
CA VAL A 586 22.94 14.64 -21.05
C VAL A 586 22.96 15.70 -19.96
N LEU A 587 21.79 15.93 -19.37
CA LEU A 587 21.66 16.46 -18.01
C LEU A 587 21.76 15.28 -17.04
N ALA A 588 22.80 15.27 -16.20
CA ALA A 588 22.98 14.22 -15.20
C ALA A 588 22.40 14.65 -13.84
N LEU A 589 21.36 13.96 -13.41
CA LEU A 589 20.80 14.08 -12.06
C LEU A 589 21.68 13.31 -11.08
N LEU A 590 22.26 14.03 -10.12
CA LEU A 590 22.95 13.49 -8.96
C LEU A 590 21.89 13.18 -7.88
N SER A 591 21.61 11.90 -7.65
CA SER A 591 20.63 11.39 -6.67
C SER A 591 21.25 10.20 -5.92
N TYR A 592 20.63 9.54 -4.95
CA TYR A 592 19.97 10.14 -3.79
C TYR A 592 20.99 10.05 -2.62
N HIS A 593 20.56 9.67 -1.40
CA HIS A 593 21.46 9.40 -0.27
C HIS A 593 22.26 8.09 -0.49
N PRO A 594 23.30 7.81 0.32
CA PRO A 594 24.16 6.65 0.08
C PRO A 594 23.60 5.35 0.68
N ALA A 595 23.99 4.22 0.08
CA ALA A 595 23.42 2.91 0.37
C ALA A 595 23.51 2.44 1.83
N TRP A 596 24.53 2.90 2.58
CA TRP A 596 24.71 2.56 3.99
C TRP A 596 23.71 3.24 4.92
N PHE A 597 22.87 4.15 4.41
CA PHE A 597 21.73 4.73 5.13
C PHE A 597 20.35 4.17 4.70
N TYR A 598 20.29 3.22 3.76
CA TYR A 598 19.02 2.53 3.49
C TYR A 598 18.52 1.78 4.75
N GLY A 599 17.24 1.94 5.07
CA GLY A 599 16.62 1.42 6.30
C GLY A 599 16.96 2.21 7.57
N HIS A 600 17.67 3.35 7.43
CA HIS A 600 18.10 4.23 8.52
C HIS A 600 17.59 5.67 8.33
N GLU A 601 16.51 5.82 7.56
CA GLU A 601 15.88 7.10 7.26
C GLU A 601 15.05 7.68 8.42
N PRO A 602 15.03 9.02 8.61
CA PRO A 602 15.72 10.02 7.81
C PRO A 602 17.21 10.15 8.14
N ALA A 603 18.04 9.97 7.11
CA ALA A 603 19.49 10.02 7.22
C ALA A 603 19.96 11.46 7.52
N PRO A 604 20.54 11.75 8.69
CA PRO A 604 20.97 13.11 9.01
C PRO A 604 22.10 13.55 8.06
N LEU A 605 21.89 14.64 7.34
CA LEU A 605 22.80 15.16 6.30
C LEU A 605 24.26 15.24 6.78
N ASP A 606 24.48 15.75 7.99
CA ASP A 606 25.81 15.92 8.59
C ASP A 606 26.59 14.60 8.81
N ALA A 607 25.92 13.43 8.69
CA ALA A 607 26.55 12.12 8.78
C ALA A 607 27.01 11.53 7.43
N TRP A 608 26.69 12.18 6.31
CA TRP A 608 27.06 11.73 4.95
C TRP A 608 27.43 12.86 3.96
N ILE A 609 27.28 14.14 4.32
CA ILE A 609 27.58 15.29 3.45
C ILE A 609 29.02 15.35 2.94
N ASP A 610 30.01 14.92 3.75
CA ASP A 610 31.41 14.84 3.32
C ASP A 610 31.59 13.75 2.25
N ASP A 611 30.98 12.57 2.47
CA ASP A 611 31.00 11.44 1.52
C ASP A 611 30.32 11.83 0.18
N TRP A 612 29.30 12.70 0.23
CA TRP A 612 28.64 13.25 -0.96
C TRP A 612 29.60 14.14 -1.77
N GLY A 613 30.46 14.91 -1.11
CA GLY A 613 31.52 15.68 -1.79
C GLY A 613 32.45 14.77 -2.61
N ASP A 614 32.88 13.63 -2.06
CA ASP A 614 33.69 12.65 -2.78
C ASP A 614 32.93 11.99 -3.94
N PHE A 615 31.64 11.68 -3.78
CA PHE A 615 30.78 11.18 -4.86
C PHE A 615 30.64 12.18 -6.00
N VAL A 616 30.33 13.44 -5.70
CA VAL A 616 30.23 14.52 -6.70
C VAL A 616 31.55 14.67 -7.43
N TYR A 617 32.67 14.78 -6.70
CA TYR A 617 33.99 14.92 -7.30
C TYR A 617 34.32 13.74 -8.24
N ALA A 618 34.10 12.49 -7.80
CA ALA A 618 34.36 11.31 -8.60
C ALA A 618 33.46 11.22 -9.85
N THR A 619 32.19 11.60 -9.74
CA THR A 619 31.21 11.57 -10.85
C THR A 619 31.51 12.66 -11.88
N VAL A 620 31.67 13.91 -11.43
CA VAL A 620 31.93 15.06 -12.29
C VAL A 620 33.29 14.91 -12.98
N ARG A 621 34.31 14.40 -12.26
CA ARG A 621 35.62 14.13 -12.86
C ARG A 621 35.52 13.06 -13.95
N ARG A 622 34.73 11.99 -13.75
CA ARG A 622 34.62 10.88 -14.70
C ARG A 622 33.93 11.27 -16.01
N TYR A 623 32.79 11.95 -15.93
CA TYR A 623 31.95 12.22 -17.10
C TYR A 623 32.07 13.66 -17.63
N GLY A 624 32.40 14.63 -16.78
CA GLY A 624 32.85 15.96 -17.21
C GLY A 624 34.30 15.88 -17.67
N TYR A 625 35.25 16.06 -16.76
CA TYR A 625 36.66 16.30 -17.09
C TYR A 625 37.36 15.17 -17.89
N GLU A 626 37.27 13.90 -17.47
CA GLU A 626 38.02 12.79 -18.08
C GLU A 626 37.43 12.30 -19.42
N ARG A 627 36.26 12.78 -19.83
CA ARG A 627 35.54 12.29 -21.04
C ARG A 627 34.90 13.36 -21.93
N GLY A 628 34.56 14.54 -21.40
CA GLY A 628 33.82 15.57 -22.13
C GLY A 628 32.39 15.15 -22.49
N TRP A 629 31.69 14.41 -21.61
CA TRP A 629 30.35 13.88 -21.87
C TRP A 629 29.21 14.66 -21.22
N VAL A 630 29.44 15.17 -20.02
CA VAL A 630 28.38 15.74 -19.17
C VAL A 630 28.85 17.08 -18.63
N LYS A 631 28.21 18.16 -19.10
CA LYS A 631 28.49 19.54 -18.66
C LYS A 631 27.51 20.06 -17.61
N TYR A 632 26.30 19.48 -17.54
CA TYR A 632 25.21 19.97 -16.70
C TYR A 632 24.82 18.93 -15.66
N TRP A 633 24.77 19.38 -14.42
CA TRP A 633 24.70 18.53 -13.24
C TRP A 633 23.55 18.99 -12.34
N GLU A 634 22.45 18.26 -12.33
CA GLU A 634 21.30 18.55 -11.50
C GLU A 634 21.50 17.99 -10.09
N VAL A 635 21.37 18.86 -9.10
CA VAL A 635 21.68 18.53 -7.71
C VAL A 635 20.41 18.12 -6.97
N TRP A 636 20.19 16.80 -6.86
CA TRP A 636 19.02 16.17 -6.26
C TRP A 636 17.72 16.29 -7.08
N ASN A 637 16.70 15.54 -6.67
CA ASN A 637 15.36 15.54 -7.28
C ASN A 637 14.31 15.83 -6.21
N GLU A 638 13.46 16.84 -6.42
CA GLU A 638 12.30 17.17 -5.57
C GLU A 638 12.59 17.23 -4.05
N PRO A 639 13.64 17.94 -3.60
CA PRO A 639 13.99 18.11 -2.18
C PRO A 639 12.87 18.77 -1.35
N ASN A 640 11.91 19.41 -2.01
CA ASN A 640 10.72 20.03 -1.43
C ASN A 640 9.58 19.04 -1.10
N LEU A 641 9.73 17.74 -1.39
CA LEU A 641 8.74 16.70 -1.06
C LEU A 641 9.18 15.79 0.10
N HIS A 642 8.21 15.17 0.76
CA HIS A 642 8.46 14.19 1.82
C HIS A 642 9.29 13.01 1.32
N LEU A 643 8.96 12.42 0.17
CA LEU A 643 9.56 11.15 -0.28
C LEU A 643 11.05 11.32 -0.64
N TYR A 644 11.37 12.37 -1.40
CA TYR A 644 12.72 12.59 -1.93
C TYR A 644 13.56 13.56 -1.07
N GLY A 645 12.94 14.48 -0.33
CA GLY A 645 13.63 15.40 0.56
C GLY A 645 13.61 15.00 2.02
N ALA A 646 12.42 14.87 2.62
CA ALA A 646 12.29 14.84 4.09
C ALA A 646 12.64 13.48 4.69
N HIS A 647 12.19 12.41 4.01
CA HIS A 647 12.59 11.03 4.30
C HIS A 647 14.11 10.85 4.11
N LEU A 648 14.76 11.68 3.29
CA LEU A 648 16.21 11.63 3.08
C LEU A 648 16.96 12.70 3.89
N GLY A 649 16.26 13.37 4.82
CA GLY A 649 16.84 14.25 5.82
C GLY A 649 17.22 15.66 5.37
N ILE A 650 17.00 16.03 4.10
CA ILE A 650 17.51 17.28 3.49
C ILE A 650 16.48 18.38 3.25
N ASN A 651 15.18 18.15 3.48
CA ASN A 651 14.12 19.03 2.99
C ASN A 651 14.05 20.45 3.56
N THR A 652 14.89 20.85 4.52
CA THR A 652 14.90 22.26 4.97
C THR A 652 15.76 23.11 4.03
N PRO A 653 15.40 24.37 3.74
CA PRO A 653 16.13 25.22 2.80
C PRO A 653 17.63 25.34 3.11
N GLU A 654 18.00 25.34 4.39
CA GLU A 654 19.38 25.44 4.88
C GLU A 654 20.19 24.18 4.55
N LYS A 655 19.59 23.00 4.76
CA LYS A 655 20.22 21.71 4.48
C LYS A 655 20.37 21.45 2.98
N TYR A 656 19.36 21.80 2.20
CA TYR A 656 19.48 21.73 0.75
C TYR A 656 20.54 22.74 0.25
N THR A 657 20.64 23.93 0.84
CA THR A 657 21.72 24.89 0.57
C THR A 657 23.11 24.35 0.94
N GLN A 658 23.25 23.65 2.07
CA GLN A 658 24.47 22.94 2.47
C GLN A 658 24.87 21.87 1.44
N LEU A 659 23.91 21.10 0.91
CA LEU A 659 24.12 20.14 -0.17
C LEU A 659 24.60 20.83 -1.46
N LEU A 660 23.95 21.93 -1.87
CA LEU A 660 24.33 22.71 -3.05
C LEU A 660 25.75 23.30 -2.92
N ALA A 661 26.11 23.83 -1.75
CA ALA A 661 27.43 24.40 -1.47
C ALA A 661 28.56 23.38 -1.66
N VAL A 662 28.43 22.21 -1.03
CA VAL A 662 29.40 21.11 -1.14
C VAL A 662 29.46 20.57 -2.57
N THR A 663 28.31 20.49 -3.25
CA THR A 663 28.25 20.08 -4.65
C THR A 663 29.01 21.04 -5.56
N ARG A 664 28.86 22.37 -5.37
CA ARG A 664 29.62 23.37 -6.17
C ARG A 664 31.12 23.27 -5.94
N GLN A 665 31.54 23.11 -4.68
CA GLN A 665 32.95 22.95 -4.34
C GLN A 665 33.54 21.68 -4.98
N ALA A 666 32.88 20.53 -4.83
CA ALA A 666 33.34 19.26 -5.37
C ALA A 666 33.32 19.23 -6.91
N ALA A 667 32.24 19.71 -7.54
CA ALA A 667 32.08 19.73 -8.99
C ALA A 667 33.11 20.65 -9.65
N ARG A 668 33.26 21.90 -9.20
CA ARG A 668 34.22 22.86 -9.78
C ARG A 668 35.69 22.50 -9.48
N ALA A 669 35.96 21.68 -8.44
CA ALA A 669 37.28 21.11 -8.19
C ALA A 669 37.60 19.90 -9.09
N ALA A 670 36.59 19.17 -9.56
CA ALA A 670 36.72 18.07 -10.52
C ALA A 670 36.80 18.57 -11.98
N ASP A 671 35.93 19.51 -12.34
CA ASP A 671 35.83 20.15 -13.64
C ASP A 671 35.45 21.64 -13.46
N PRO A 672 36.40 22.58 -13.68
CA PRO A 672 36.13 24.01 -13.57
C PRO A 672 35.01 24.52 -14.48
N GLU A 673 34.62 23.81 -15.54
CA GLU A 673 33.55 24.21 -16.46
C GLU A 673 32.15 23.63 -16.10
N ALA A 674 32.05 22.66 -15.19
CA ALA A 674 30.81 21.96 -14.85
C ALA A 674 29.71 22.90 -14.32
N GLN A 675 28.61 23.00 -15.04
CA GLN A 675 27.46 23.85 -14.70
C GLN A 675 26.53 23.12 -13.74
N LEU A 676 26.14 23.78 -12.64
CA LEU A 676 25.19 23.23 -11.68
C LEU A 676 23.76 23.70 -11.96
N VAL A 677 22.85 22.74 -12.01
CA VAL A 677 21.41 22.93 -12.11
C VAL A 677 20.81 22.65 -10.73
N LEU A 678 19.98 23.55 -10.21
CA LEU A 678 19.19 23.30 -9.01
C LEU A 678 18.32 22.04 -9.25
N GLY A 679 18.28 21.10 -8.31
CA GLY A 679 17.36 19.97 -8.36
C GLY A 679 15.91 20.41 -8.56
N GLY A 680 15.22 19.76 -9.50
CA GLY A 680 13.88 20.13 -9.93
C GLY A 680 12.87 20.15 -8.78
N LEU A 681 12.18 21.28 -8.63
CA LEU A 681 11.24 21.52 -7.53
C LEU A 681 9.78 21.26 -7.92
N ALA A 682 9.09 20.41 -7.15
CA ALA A 682 7.72 19.95 -7.45
C ALA A 682 6.61 20.99 -7.18
N SER A 683 5.61 21.05 -8.06
CA SER A 683 4.30 21.69 -7.81
C SER A 683 3.50 20.98 -6.72
N VAL A 684 2.94 21.75 -5.78
CA VAL A 684 2.02 21.21 -4.74
C VAL A 684 0.72 22.01 -4.71
N TRP A 685 -0.32 21.49 -5.36
CA TRP A 685 -1.63 22.16 -5.56
C TRP A 685 -2.63 21.98 -4.41
N VAL A 686 -2.17 21.70 -3.20
CA VAL A 686 -3.02 21.49 -2.02
C VAL A 686 -2.67 22.55 -0.97
N GLU A 687 -3.67 23.28 -0.47
CA GLU A 687 -3.49 24.36 0.50
C GLU A 687 -4.27 24.08 1.80
N PRO A 688 -3.62 24.00 2.98
CA PRO A 688 -2.17 23.98 3.18
C PRO A 688 -1.51 22.71 2.59
N PRO A 689 -0.22 22.75 2.22
CA PRO A 689 0.48 21.59 1.68
C PRO A 689 0.57 20.45 2.73
N PRO A 690 0.67 19.18 2.29
CA PRO A 690 0.89 18.06 3.18
C PRO A 690 2.14 18.23 4.06
N VAL A 691 2.14 17.64 5.26
CA VAL A 691 3.28 17.74 6.18
C VAL A 691 4.55 17.21 5.52
N PHE A 692 5.63 18.01 5.61
CA PHE A 692 6.93 17.82 4.96
C PHE A 692 6.98 17.99 3.42
N ASN A 693 5.86 18.35 2.78
CA ASN A 693 5.87 18.88 1.40
C ASN A 693 5.88 20.42 1.43
N SER A 694 6.39 21.04 0.38
CA SER A 694 6.33 22.48 0.14
C SER A 694 6.24 22.77 -1.35
N ASP A 695 5.40 23.70 -1.75
CA ASP A 695 5.26 24.10 -3.16
C ASP A 695 6.54 24.79 -3.69
N TYR A 696 6.93 24.50 -4.95
CA TYR A 696 8.17 24.99 -5.56
C TYR A 696 8.41 26.49 -5.37
N ARG A 697 7.37 27.33 -5.54
CA ARG A 697 7.51 28.80 -5.47
C ARG A 697 7.72 29.30 -4.04
N SER A 698 7.27 28.53 -3.05
CA SER A 698 7.60 28.79 -1.63
C SER A 698 9.03 28.35 -1.35
N TYR A 699 9.34 27.10 -1.72
CA TYR A 699 10.61 26.48 -1.40
C TYR A 699 11.80 27.21 -2.04
N LEU A 700 11.69 27.57 -3.31
CA LEU A 700 12.68 28.36 -4.04
C LEU A 700 12.92 29.73 -3.39
N SER A 701 11.87 30.37 -2.87
CA SER A 701 11.96 31.64 -2.14
C SER A 701 12.74 31.50 -0.85
N ASP A 702 12.54 30.41 -0.12
CA ASP A 702 13.16 30.20 1.18
C ASP A 702 14.63 29.72 1.01
N VAL A 703 14.91 28.91 -0.02
CA VAL A 703 16.27 28.55 -0.46
C VAL A 703 17.05 29.79 -0.92
N ALA A 704 16.41 30.70 -1.65
CA ALA A 704 17.02 31.97 -2.06
C ALA A 704 17.37 32.87 -0.85
N GLN A 705 16.51 32.94 0.16
CA GLN A 705 16.75 33.72 1.39
C GLN A 705 17.94 33.23 2.22
N VAL A 706 18.25 31.93 2.17
CA VAL A 706 19.40 31.33 2.90
C VAL A 706 20.66 31.19 2.03
N GLY A 707 20.65 31.74 0.81
CA GLY A 707 21.84 31.83 -0.07
C GLY A 707 22.00 30.69 -1.09
N GLY A 708 21.09 29.71 -1.16
CA GLY A 708 21.24 28.53 -2.04
C GLY A 708 21.36 28.84 -3.54
N LEU A 709 20.84 29.99 -3.98
CA LEU A 709 20.99 30.43 -5.38
C LEU A 709 22.41 30.91 -5.74
N GLU A 710 23.27 31.23 -4.76
CA GLU A 710 24.69 31.51 -5.02
C GLU A 710 25.47 30.23 -5.41
N HIS A 711 24.85 29.06 -5.27
CA HIS A 711 25.51 27.78 -5.48
C HIS A 711 25.17 27.08 -6.81
N VAL A 712 24.16 27.57 -7.53
CA VAL A 712 23.72 27.03 -8.83
C VAL A 712 23.97 28.03 -9.96
N ASP A 713 24.00 27.54 -11.19
CA ASP A 713 24.15 28.34 -12.40
C ASP A 713 22.83 28.38 -13.21
N ILE A 714 21.92 27.42 -12.96
CA ILE A 714 20.58 27.26 -13.56
C ILE A 714 19.58 26.85 -12.46
N VAL A 715 18.32 27.30 -12.56
CA VAL A 715 17.22 26.88 -11.68
C VAL A 715 16.33 25.86 -12.40
N ALA A 716 15.89 24.79 -11.72
CA ALA A 716 14.93 23.84 -12.29
C ALA A 716 13.64 23.67 -11.49
N ILE A 717 12.58 23.30 -12.21
CA ILE A 717 11.20 23.14 -11.72
C ILE A 717 10.50 21.97 -12.39
N HIS A 718 9.57 21.35 -11.66
CA HIS A 718 8.62 20.34 -12.14
C HIS A 718 7.17 20.88 -11.99
N PRO A 719 6.72 21.79 -12.88
CA PRO A 719 5.51 22.58 -12.68
C PRO A 719 4.22 21.84 -13.11
N TYR A 720 4.17 20.52 -12.92
CA TYR A 720 3.02 19.64 -13.26
C TYR A 720 1.68 20.27 -12.88
N ARG A 721 0.64 20.13 -13.73
CA ARG A 721 -0.70 20.73 -13.53
C ARG A 721 -1.80 19.65 -13.56
N PRO A 722 -2.80 19.68 -12.66
CA PRO A 722 -3.94 18.76 -12.67
C PRO A 722 -4.99 19.04 -13.76
N SER A 723 -4.72 19.96 -14.70
CA SER A 723 -5.63 20.36 -15.77
C SER A 723 -4.85 20.87 -16.99
N ALA A 724 -5.48 21.62 -17.91
CA ALA A 724 -4.84 22.07 -19.14
C ALA A 724 -3.68 23.05 -18.90
N PRO A 725 -2.69 23.12 -19.82
CA PRO A 725 -1.50 23.99 -19.67
C PRO A 725 -1.81 25.47 -19.42
N GLU A 726 -2.90 25.98 -20.00
CA GLU A 726 -3.35 27.37 -19.95
C GLU A 726 -4.25 27.69 -18.74
N ASP A 727 -4.72 26.67 -18.02
CA ASP A 727 -5.75 26.86 -17.01
C ASP A 727 -5.24 27.69 -15.84
N ARG A 728 -6.09 28.63 -15.41
CA ARG A 728 -5.86 29.46 -14.22
C ARG A 728 -6.23 28.67 -12.98
N LEU A 729 -5.22 28.22 -12.25
CA LEU A 729 -5.35 27.38 -11.08
C LEU A 729 -5.17 28.19 -9.78
N PRO A 730 -5.82 27.77 -8.67
CA PRO A 730 -5.65 28.43 -7.38
C PRO A 730 -4.26 28.12 -6.79
N ARG A 731 -3.48 29.17 -6.54
CA ARG A 731 -2.15 29.13 -5.93
C ARG A 731 -2.05 30.30 -4.94
N LYS A 732 -1.88 30.00 -3.64
CA LYS A 732 -1.92 30.96 -2.53
C LYS A 732 -3.15 31.87 -2.55
N GLY A 733 -4.32 31.27 -2.84
CA GLY A 733 -5.60 31.98 -3.00
C GLY A 733 -5.73 32.89 -4.22
N GLN A 734 -4.78 32.89 -5.15
CA GLN A 734 -4.83 33.65 -6.41
C GLN A 734 -5.01 32.71 -7.60
N LEU A 735 -5.75 33.13 -8.64
CA LEU A 735 -5.93 32.35 -9.87
C LEU A 735 -4.85 32.72 -10.89
N GLU A 736 -3.78 31.93 -10.95
CA GLU A 736 -2.62 32.14 -11.83
C GLU A 736 -2.62 31.11 -12.97
N ASP A 737 -2.35 31.55 -14.21
CA ASP A 737 -1.95 30.68 -15.32
C ASP A 737 -0.44 30.42 -15.30
N PHE A 738 0.03 29.48 -16.11
CA PHE A 738 1.43 29.09 -16.16
C PHE A 738 2.38 30.24 -16.57
N ARG A 739 1.93 31.22 -17.36
CA ARG A 739 2.78 32.38 -17.72
C ARG A 739 2.88 33.39 -16.57
N ALA A 740 1.80 33.59 -15.81
CA ALA A 740 1.82 34.38 -14.58
C ALA A 740 2.76 33.76 -13.53
N GLU A 741 2.81 32.43 -13.45
CA GLU A 741 3.74 31.66 -12.60
C GLU A 741 5.20 31.86 -13.03
N LEU A 742 5.56 31.69 -14.31
CA LEU A 742 6.92 31.92 -14.79
C LEU A 742 7.37 33.38 -14.58
N HIS A 743 6.51 34.36 -14.85
CA HIS A 743 6.80 35.77 -14.53
C HIS A 743 6.94 36.03 -13.02
N ALA A 744 6.37 35.19 -12.15
CA ALA A 744 6.60 35.27 -10.72
C ALA A 744 7.93 34.66 -10.29
N MET A 745 8.48 33.71 -11.06
CA MET A 745 9.86 33.24 -10.90
C MET A 745 10.88 34.26 -11.38
N ASP A 746 10.64 34.96 -12.51
CA ASP A 746 11.52 36.04 -12.99
C ASP A 746 11.80 37.06 -11.88
N ARG A 747 10.74 37.53 -11.21
CA ARG A 747 10.80 38.50 -10.09
C ARG A 747 11.46 37.94 -8.82
N LEU A 748 11.57 36.62 -8.69
CA LEU A 748 12.28 35.96 -7.59
C LEU A 748 13.77 35.77 -7.91
N LEU A 749 14.12 35.60 -9.19
CA LEU A 749 15.48 35.34 -9.68
C LEU A 749 16.22 36.63 -10.12
N GLU A 750 15.52 37.73 -10.38
CA GLU A 750 16.08 39.05 -10.71
C GLU A 750 17.20 39.51 -9.73
N PRO A 751 17.06 39.40 -8.39
CA PRO A 751 18.13 39.78 -7.45
C PRO A 751 19.40 38.92 -7.57
N PHE A 752 19.30 37.75 -8.18
CA PHE A 752 20.36 36.75 -8.34
C PHE A 752 20.93 36.72 -9.76
N GLY A 753 20.68 37.78 -10.55
CA GLY A 753 21.18 37.91 -11.92
C GLY A 753 20.29 37.26 -12.98
N SER A 754 19.02 36.97 -12.68
CA SER A 754 18.05 36.35 -13.60
C SER A 754 18.54 35.00 -14.14
N LEU A 755 18.86 34.07 -13.23
CA LEU A 755 19.27 32.71 -13.57
C LEU A 755 18.27 32.02 -14.53
N PRO A 756 18.74 31.32 -15.57
CA PRO A 756 17.87 30.61 -16.51
C PRO A 756 17.09 29.49 -15.82
N ILE A 757 15.89 29.23 -16.35
CA ILE A 757 14.94 28.21 -15.88
C ILE A 757 14.98 27.01 -16.84
N TRP A 758 15.16 25.81 -16.29
CA TRP A 758 14.97 24.55 -17.02
C TRP A 758 13.77 23.80 -16.43
N ILE A 759 12.86 23.32 -17.28
CA ILE A 759 11.74 22.47 -16.85
C ILE A 759 12.21 21.02 -16.94
N THR A 760 12.77 20.48 -15.86
CA THR A 760 13.47 19.18 -15.83
C THR A 760 12.53 17.97 -15.78
N GLU A 761 11.28 18.18 -15.41
CA GLU A 761 10.17 17.26 -15.65
C GLU A 761 8.87 18.01 -15.95
N MET A 762 8.10 17.47 -16.88
CA MET A 762 6.73 17.89 -17.18
C MET A 762 6.05 16.78 -17.99
N GLY A 763 4.81 16.44 -17.65
CA GLY A 763 4.01 15.50 -18.40
C GLY A 763 2.57 15.41 -17.90
N TRP A 764 1.73 14.71 -18.66
CA TRP A 764 0.41 14.25 -18.21
C TRP A 764 0.31 12.75 -18.41
N SER A 765 -0.39 12.06 -17.52
CA SER A 765 -0.53 10.61 -17.53
C SER A 765 -1.80 10.16 -18.27
N THR A 766 -1.71 9.04 -19.02
CA THR A 766 -2.85 8.42 -19.71
C THR A 766 -3.40 7.20 -18.96
N TYR A 767 -3.27 7.20 -17.63
CA TYR A 767 -3.85 6.20 -16.71
C TYR A 767 -5.37 6.34 -16.59
N THR A 768 -6.05 5.35 -16.01
CA THR A 768 -7.53 5.32 -15.91
C THR A 768 -8.10 5.95 -14.63
N GLY A 769 -7.38 6.88 -14.00
CA GLY A 769 -7.82 7.61 -12.80
C GLY A 769 -8.49 8.95 -13.10
N GLU A 770 -8.81 9.72 -12.05
CA GLU A 770 -9.58 10.98 -12.15
C GLU A 770 -8.87 12.09 -12.95
N LEU A 771 -7.54 12.17 -12.88
CA LEU A 771 -6.74 13.13 -13.66
C LEU A 771 -6.20 12.53 -14.98
N GLY A 772 -6.67 11.33 -15.33
CA GLY A 772 -6.21 10.58 -16.49
C GLY A 772 -6.70 11.15 -17.81
N LEU A 773 -5.79 11.37 -18.76
CA LEU A 773 -6.11 11.85 -20.10
C LEU A 773 -6.20 10.69 -21.10
N ASP A 774 -6.95 10.89 -22.18
CA ASP A 774 -6.73 10.12 -23.40
C ASP A 774 -5.38 10.53 -24.05
N GLU A 775 -4.83 9.66 -24.89
CA GLU A 775 -3.50 9.88 -25.48
C GLU A 775 -3.48 11.01 -26.53
N GLU A 776 -4.62 11.40 -27.09
CA GLU A 776 -4.73 12.50 -28.05
C GLU A 776 -4.65 13.84 -27.30
N THR A 777 -5.39 13.99 -26.21
CA THR A 777 -5.30 15.12 -25.29
C THR A 777 -3.89 15.22 -24.66
N GLN A 778 -3.26 14.10 -24.31
CA GLN A 778 -1.85 14.08 -23.87
C GLN A 778 -0.92 14.69 -24.93
N ALA A 779 -1.09 14.32 -26.20
CA ALA A 779 -0.30 14.81 -27.33
C ALA A 779 -0.51 16.32 -27.59
N TYR A 780 -1.74 16.80 -27.42
CA TYR A 780 -2.06 18.22 -27.56
C TYR A 780 -1.54 19.06 -26.39
N TYR A 781 -1.66 18.57 -25.15
CA TYR A 781 -1.12 19.24 -23.96
C TYR A 781 0.40 19.33 -24.01
N LEU A 782 1.10 18.30 -24.53
CA LEU A 782 2.54 18.35 -24.79
C LEU A 782 2.93 19.55 -25.65
N VAL A 783 2.35 19.69 -26.85
CA VAL A 783 2.69 20.80 -27.77
C VAL A 783 2.34 22.16 -27.15
N ARG A 784 1.18 22.27 -26.50
CA ARG A 784 0.71 23.52 -25.85
C ARG A 784 1.64 23.93 -24.71
N MET A 785 2.01 23.00 -23.83
CA MET A 785 2.90 23.23 -22.70
C MET A 785 4.31 23.64 -23.15
N TYR A 786 4.87 22.97 -24.17
CA TYR A 786 6.16 23.37 -24.74
C TYR A 786 6.12 24.77 -25.33
N LEU A 787 5.04 25.16 -26.02
CA LEU A 787 4.90 26.50 -26.58
C LEU A 787 4.74 27.58 -25.50
N LEU A 788 3.95 27.33 -24.44
CA LEU A 788 3.82 28.26 -23.31
C LEU A 788 5.14 28.44 -22.53
N ALA A 789 5.95 27.38 -22.45
CA ALA A 789 7.28 27.42 -21.83
C ALA A 789 8.31 28.13 -22.73
N LEU A 790 8.50 27.67 -23.97
CA LEU A 790 9.55 28.16 -24.88
C LEU A 790 9.25 29.54 -25.51
N THR A 791 8.08 30.12 -25.24
CA THR A 791 7.78 31.52 -25.56
C THR A 791 8.08 32.48 -24.40
N HIS A 792 8.46 31.95 -23.23
CA HIS A 792 8.89 32.73 -22.07
C HIS A 792 10.42 32.88 -22.07
N PRO A 793 10.97 34.11 -21.94
CA PRO A 793 12.37 34.39 -22.26
C PRO A 793 13.38 33.72 -21.32
N SER A 794 12.97 33.36 -20.10
CA SER A 794 13.84 32.78 -19.08
C SER A 794 13.92 31.25 -19.16
N VAL A 795 13.07 30.59 -19.95
CA VAL A 795 13.04 29.13 -20.07
C VAL A 795 13.90 28.66 -21.23
N GLU A 796 15.03 28.01 -20.93
CA GLU A 796 15.94 27.51 -21.98
C GLU A 796 15.54 26.13 -22.51
N LYS A 797 15.03 25.24 -21.65
CA LYS A 797 14.87 23.80 -21.95
C LYS A 797 13.65 23.22 -21.25
N VAL A 798 13.01 22.25 -21.89
CA VAL A 798 11.90 21.48 -21.35
C VAL A 798 12.16 20.00 -21.59
N PHE A 799 11.99 19.19 -20.53
CA PHE A 799 12.18 17.76 -20.53
C PHE A 799 10.83 17.08 -20.29
N TRP A 800 10.33 16.34 -21.29
CA TRP A 800 9.08 15.57 -21.11
C TRP A 800 9.33 14.36 -20.21
N TYR A 801 8.54 14.20 -19.15
CA TYR A 801 8.45 12.96 -18.39
C TYR A 801 7.32 12.11 -19.01
N GLU A 802 7.58 10.96 -19.63
CA GLU A 802 8.90 10.36 -19.93
C GLU A 802 8.94 9.69 -21.32
N LEU A 803 10.07 9.13 -21.74
CA LEU A 803 10.21 8.52 -23.08
C LEU A 803 9.33 7.26 -23.24
N ARG A 804 9.36 6.34 -22.28
CA ARG A 804 8.65 5.06 -22.32
C ARG A 804 7.89 4.84 -21.03
N ASN A 805 6.64 4.39 -21.14
CA ASN A 805 5.80 3.94 -20.02
C ASN A 805 6.59 3.09 -19.01
N SER A 806 6.44 3.43 -17.73
CA SER A 806 7.15 2.77 -16.63
C SER A 806 6.53 1.43 -16.23
N THR A 807 7.19 0.79 -15.26
CA THR A 807 6.77 -0.45 -14.58
C THR A 807 7.38 -0.43 -13.17
N THR A 808 6.87 -1.24 -12.23
CA THR A 808 7.40 -1.32 -10.86
C THR A 808 8.86 -1.79 -10.85
N ASP A 809 9.66 -1.21 -9.96
CA ASP A 809 11.13 -1.36 -9.90
C ASP A 809 11.60 -2.81 -9.64
N ASP A 810 10.75 -3.64 -9.03
CA ASP A 810 11.01 -5.04 -8.73
C ASP A 810 10.62 -6.00 -9.87
N ALA A 811 9.76 -5.58 -10.80
CA ALA A 811 9.29 -6.37 -11.94
C ALA A 811 10.45 -6.95 -12.75
N ASP A 812 10.23 -8.11 -13.36
CA ASP A 812 11.23 -8.64 -14.28
C ASP A 812 11.27 -7.83 -15.57
N TYR A 813 12.47 -7.60 -16.11
CA TYR A 813 12.60 -6.77 -17.31
C TYR A 813 11.88 -7.41 -18.51
N GLU A 814 11.84 -8.73 -18.54
CA GLU A 814 11.20 -9.53 -19.57
C GLU A 814 9.68 -9.71 -19.37
N GLN A 815 9.17 -9.36 -18.18
CA GLN A 815 7.77 -9.47 -17.80
C GLN A 815 7.32 -8.19 -17.08
N PRO A 816 7.25 -7.05 -17.80
CA PRO A 816 6.89 -5.77 -17.20
C PRO A 816 5.46 -5.82 -16.66
N PHE A 817 5.30 -5.51 -15.37
CA PHE A 817 3.99 -5.33 -14.75
C PHE A 817 3.40 -3.97 -15.16
N PHE A 818 2.13 -3.96 -15.55
CA PHE A 818 1.45 -2.77 -16.04
C PHE A 818 0.02 -2.73 -15.49
N ASP A 819 -0.21 -1.82 -14.54
CA ASP A 819 -1.54 -1.48 -14.04
C ASP A 819 -2.09 -0.27 -14.80
N ALA A 820 -3.36 -0.34 -15.21
CA ALA A 820 -4.05 0.77 -15.87
C ALA A 820 -4.35 1.93 -14.92
N ALA A 821 -4.41 1.68 -13.60
CA ALA A 821 -4.75 2.66 -12.57
C ALA A 821 -3.52 3.29 -11.86
N GLU A 822 -2.30 2.84 -12.15
CA GLU A 822 -1.06 3.42 -11.60
C GLU A 822 -0.59 4.60 -12.47
N GLU A 823 -0.74 5.82 -11.98
CA GLU A 823 -0.44 7.07 -12.71
C GLU A 823 0.97 7.08 -13.31
N GLN A 824 1.98 6.59 -12.58
CA GLN A 824 3.38 6.63 -13.00
C GLN A 824 3.66 5.79 -14.25
N PHE A 825 2.83 4.81 -14.59
CA PHE A 825 3.11 3.92 -15.72
C PHE A 825 2.72 4.50 -17.09
N HIS A 826 1.99 5.62 -17.19
CA HIS A 826 1.36 6.07 -18.45
C HIS A 826 1.84 7.43 -19.00
N TYR A 827 2.85 8.04 -18.39
CA TYR A 827 3.46 9.30 -18.86
C TYR A 827 4.25 9.19 -20.18
N GLY A 828 4.54 7.97 -20.63
CA GLY A 828 5.41 7.70 -21.78
C GLY A 828 4.95 8.34 -23.09
N LEU A 829 5.91 8.75 -23.93
CA LEU A 829 5.71 8.93 -25.37
C LEU A 829 5.54 7.57 -26.07
N LEU A 830 6.27 6.56 -25.62
CA LEU A 830 6.21 5.17 -26.06
C LEU A 830 5.45 4.30 -25.05
N ARG A 831 4.73 3.31 -25.55
CA ARG A 831 4.22 2.18 -24.75
C ARG A 831 5.38 1.29 -24.28
N ARG A 832 5.11 0.45 -23.27
CA ARG A 832 6.09 -0.54 -22.79
C ARG A 832 5.75 -1.93 -23.33
N SER A 833 6.63 -2.48 -24.16
CA SER A 833 6.62 -3.88 -24.60
C SER A 833 7.92 -4.58 -24.22
N TYR A 834 7.88 -5.92 -24.17
CA TYR A 834 9.06 -6.79 -24.18
C TYR A 834 8.80 -7.99 -25.09
N PRO A 835 9.75 -8.39 -25.98
CA PRO A 835 10.95 -7.64 -26.33
C PRO A 835 10.61 -6.25 -26.90
N LEU A 836 11.54 -5.30 -26.81
CA LEU A 836 11.37 -4.01 -27.45
C LEU A 836 11.53 -4.16 -28.96
N ASP A 837 10.43 -4.02 -29.70
CA ASP A 837 10.41 -4.01 -31.16
C ASP A 837 10.16 -2.58 -31.67
N PRO A 838 11.18 -1.86 -32.18
CA PRO A 838 11.01 -0.52 -32.75
C PRO A 838 10.06 -0.46 -33.95
N GLU A 839 9.80 -1.57 -34.64
CA GLU A 839 8.89 -1.64 -35.80
C GLU A 839 7.44 -1.95 -35.39
N GLN A 840 7.15 -2.15 -34.10
CA GLN A 840 5.80 -2.36 -33.58
C GLN A 840 4.91 -1.12 -33.80
N ASP A 841 3.83 -1.28 -34.57
CA ASP A 841 2.89 -0.20 -34.97
C ASP A 841 2.37 0.60 -33.77
N ASP A 842 1.96 -0.08 -32.69
CA ASP A 842 1.39 0.54 -31.49
C ASP A 842 2.43 0.92 -30.43
N LEU A 843 3.74 0.78 -30.67
CA LEU A 843 4.76 1.23 -29.71
C LEU A 843 4.70 2.74 -29.47
N ARG A 844 4.37 3.53 -30.51
CA ARG A 844 4.36 5.00 -30.47
C ARG A 844 2.96 5.50 -30.10
N LYS A 845 2.82 6.24 -28.99
CA LYS A 845 1.56 6.94 -28.66
C LYS A 845 1.45 8.21 -29.52
N PRO A 846 0.25 8.81 -29.70
CA PRO A 846 0.09 10.11 -30.37
C PRO A 846 1.03 11.20 -29.84
N ALA A 847 1.35 11.18 -28.53
CA ALA A 847 2.31 12.10 -27.92
C ALA A 847 3.73 12.00 -28.51
N PHE A 848 4.21 10.81 -28.87
CA PHE A 848 5.49 10.64 -29.59
C PHE A 848 5.44 11.30 -30.98
N ILE A 849 4.33 11.12 -31.71
CA ILE A 849 4.16 11.71 -33.04
C ILE A 849 4.09 13.25 -32.94
N ALA A 850 3.44 13.78 -31.91
CA ALA A 850 3.35 15.21 -31.66
C ALA A 850 4.66 15.84 -31.19
N TYR A 851 5.43 15.17 -30.32
CA TYR A 851 6.79 15.57 -29.95
C TYR A 851 7.69 15.59 -31.20
N ARG A 852 7.64 14.53 -32.01
CA ARG A 852 8.37 14.45 -33.30
C ARG A 852 7.95 15.55 -34.27
N LYS A 853 6.68 15.94 -34.31
CA LYS A 853 6.19 17.04 -35.15
C LYS A 853 6.70 18.39 -34.65
N LEU A 854 6.72 18.59 -33.35
CA LEU A 854 7.23 19.79 -32.68
C LEU A 854 8.72 20.01 -32.96
N THR A 855 9.56 18.99 -32.75
CA THR A 855 11.00 19.05 -33.01
C THR A 855 11.29 19.28 -34.49
N GLN A 856 10.63 18.55 -35.40
CA GLN A 856 10.74 18.75 -36.86
C GLN A 856 10.34 20.17 -37.32
N MET A 857 9.40 20.81 -36.63
CA MET A 857 8.91 22.14 -37.00
C MET A 857 9.75 23.28 -36.39
N LEU A 858 10.30 23.10 -35.18
CA LEU A 858 10.88 24.19 -34.39
C LEU A 858 12.37 24.04 -34.03
N GLU A 859 13.04 22.91 -34.30
CA GLU A 859 14.48 22.79 -34.04
C GLU A 859 15.29 23.85 -34.83
N GLY A 860 16.23 24.52 -34.16
CA GLY A 860 16.96 25.69 -34.65
C GLY A 860 16.13 26.95 -34.89
N HIS A 861 14.83 26.98 -34.58
CA HIS A 861 13.99 28.16 -34.69
C HIS A 861 13.91 28.93 -33.37
N THR A 862 13.74 30.24 -33.44
CA THR A 862 13.54 31.15 -32.31
C THR A 862 12.21 31.91 -32.47
N LEU A 863 11.55 32.24 -31.35
CA LEU A 863 10.34 33.07 -31.36
C LEU A 863 10.64 34.43 -32.02
N GLN A 864 9.90 34.76 -33.08
CA GLN A 864 9.98 36.05 -33.76
C GLN A 864 8.88 37.00 -33.25
N GLN A 865 7.66 36.47 -33.06
CA GLN A 865 6.49 37.28 -32.73
C GLN A 865 5.44 36.45 -31.99
N VAL A 866 4.84 37.04 -30.96
CA VAL A 866 3.55 36.60 -30.40
C VAL A 866 2.45 37.31 -31.19
N ILE A 867 1.54 36.55 -31.81
CA ILE A 867 0.42 37.06 -32.61
C ILE A 867 -0.88 37.06 -31.78
N ALA A 868 -1.04 36.07 -30.90
CA ALA A 868 -2.10 36.01 -29.90
C ALA A 868 -1.62 35.17 -28.70
N ASP A 869 -2.04 35.54 -27.48
CA ASP A 869 -1.72 34.79 -26.27
C ASP A 869 -2.75 34.96 -25.14
N ASN A 870 -4.04 35.06 -25.51
CA ASN A 870 -5.17 35.20 -24.58
C ASN A 870 -5.12 36.47 -23.69
N THR A 871 -4.26 37.45 -23.99
CA THR A 871 -4.14 38.70 -23.21
C THR A 871 -5.13 39.81 -23.61
N THR A 872 -5.69 39.78 -24.82
CA THR A 872 -6.64 40.82 -25.31
C THR A 872 -8.06 40.27 -25.45
N PRO A 873 -9.12 41.11 -25.29
CA PRO A 873 -10.51 40.67 -25.47
C PRO A 873 -10.82 40.11 -26.87
N GLU A 874 -10.13 40.61 -27.90
CA GLU A 874 -10.28 40.19 -29.30
C GLU A 874 -9.59 38.85 -29.59
N THR A 875 -8.62 38.47 -28.76
CA THR A 875 -7.85 37.22 -28.86
C THR A 875 -8.11 36.26 -27.68
N ALA A 876 -9.21 36.48 -26.95
CA ALA A 876 -9.57 35.70 -25.77
C ALA A 876 -9.75 34.21 -26.13
N GLY A 877 -8.99 33.36 -25.45
CA GLY A 877 -8.90 31.93 -25.72
C GLY A 877 -8.17 31.56 -27.02
N VAL A 878 -7.32 32.43 -27.57
CA VAL A 878 -6.51 32.17 -28.78
C VAL A 878 -5.02 32.32 -28.46
N TYR A 879 -4.23 31.38 -28.98
CA TYR A 879 -2.76 31.35 -28.85
C TYR A 879 -2.14 31.16 -30.24
N TRP A 880 -1.18 32.00 -30.59
CA TRP A 880 -0.51 32.00 -31.89
C TRP A 880 0.89 32.57 -31.76
N TYR A 881 1.88 31.75 -32.09
CA TYR A 881 3.30 32.08 -32.00
C TYR A 881 3.97 31.87 -33.35
N ARG A 882 4.80 32.82 -33.77
CA ARG A 882 5.55 32.79 -35.03
C ARG A 882 7.04 32.60 -34.75
N PHE A 883 7.61 31.56 -35.32
CA PHE A 883 9.02 31.18 -35.17
C PHE A 883 9.76 31.34 -36.49
N THR A 884 11.03 31.72 -36.43
CA THR A 884 11.94 31.78 -37.59
C THR A 884 13.32 31.26 -37.20
N ARG A 885 14.06 30.70 -38.17
CA ARG A 885 15.48 30.40 -37.96
C ARG A 885 16.35 31.63 -38.29
N PRO A 886 17.50 31.83 -37.62
CA PRO A 886 18.42 32.92 -37.95
C PRO A 886 18.91 32.93 -39.41
N ASP A 887 19.02 31.76 -40.03
CA ASP A 887 19.44 31.53 -41.42
C ASP A 887 18.29 31.50 -42.44
N GLN A 888 17.03 31.42 -42.00
CA GLN A 888 15.83 31.27 -42.86
C GLN A 888 14.67 32.16 -42.41
N LYS A 889 14.93 33.46 -42.21
CA LYS A 889 13.92 34.44 -41.73
C LYS A 889 12.74 34.65 -42.68
N GLU A 890 12.88 34.27 -43.95
CA GLU A 890 11.84 34.36 -44.98
C GLU A 890 10.94 33.10 -45.04
N GLN A 891 11.14 32.12 -44.14
CA GLN A 891 10.29 30.92 -44.03
C GLN A 891 9.78 30.75 -42.59
N PRO A 892 8.81 31.57 -42.15
CA PRO A 892 8.24 31.45 -40.81
C PRO A 892 7.49 30.12 -40.63
N VAL A 893 7.51 29.64 -39.38
CA VAL A 893 6.69 28.54 -38.89
C VAL A 893 5.78 29.10 -37.80
N ASP A 894 4.48 29.12 -38.08
CA ASP A 894 3.47 29.55 -37.10
C ASP A 894 2.89 28.33 -36.41
N VAL A 895 2.67 28.42 -35.10
CA VAL A 895 2.00 27.39 -34.31
C VAL A 895 0.90 28.04 -33.47
N PHE A 896 -0.32 27.54 -33.62
CA PHE A 896 -1.51 28.17 -33.06
C PHE A 896 -2.57 27.17 -32.64
N TRP A 897 -3.40 27.58 -31.68
CA TRP A 897 -4.56 26.85 -31.20
C TRP A 897 -5.56 27.81 -30.55
N ARG A 898 -6.68 27.26 -30.09
CA ARG A 898 -7.64 27.98 -29.25
C ARG A 898 -8.14 27.11 -28.11
N THR A 899 -8.50 27.74 -27.00
CA THR A 899 -9.32 27.18 -25.93
C THR A 899 -10.75 27.76 -25.96
N GLY A 900 -10.95 28.90 -26.65
CA GLY A 900 -12.23 29.58 -26.77
C GLY A 900 -13.11 29.14 -27.95
N SER A 901 -14.39 29.50 -27.89
CA SER A 901 -15.39 29.27 -28.95
C SER A 901 -15.33 30.28 -30.11
N VAL A 902 -14.47 31.30 -30.03
CA VAL A 902 -14.33 32.35 -31.05
C VAL A 902 -12.99 32.17 -31.78
N TRP A 903 -13.01 32.24 -33.10
CA TRP A 903 -11.82 32.33 -33.93
C TRP A 903 -11.83 33.65 -34.74
N PRO A 904 -10.95 34.61 -34.42
CA PRO A 904 -10.77 35.82 -35.23
C PRO A 904 -10.33 35.49 -36.66
N THR A 905 -10.73 36.30 -37.64
CA THR A 905 -10.25 36.15 -39.02
C THR A 905 -8.84 36.69 -39.17
N PHE A 906 -7.84 35.86 -38.86
CA PHE A 906 -6.44 36.20 -39.07
C PHE A 906 -6.04 36.04 -40.54
N ALA A 907 -5.63 37.14 -41.16
CA ALA A 907 -4.81 37.13 -42.36
C ALA A 907 -3.34 37.17 -41.93
N ALA A 908 -2.55 36.16 -42.30
CA ALA A 908 -1.15 36.05 -41.94
C ALA A 908 -0.30 35.97 -43.22
N ASP A 909 0.74 36.80 -43.29
CA ASP A 909 1.73 36.81 -44.37
C ASP A 909 2.81 35.76 -44.10
N TYR A 910 3.18 34.97 -45.12
CA TYR A 910 4.27 34.00 -45.08
C TYR A 910 5.29 34.21 -46.22
N GLY A 911 5.09 35.21 -47.09
CA GLY A 911 6.00 35.54 -48.19
C GLY A 911 6.13 34.50 -49.32
N CYS A 912 5.34 33.42 -49.29
CA CYS A 912 5.45 32.26 -50.17
C CYS A 912 4.11 31.95 -50.85
N ALA A 913 4.12 31.24 -51.99
CA ALA A 913 2.91 31.07 -52.82
C ALA A 913 1.83 30.12 -52.24
N LYS A 914 2.21 29.27 -51.28
CA LYS A 914 1.34 28.29 -50.61
C LYS A 914 1.77 28.10 -49.16
N VAL A 915 0.78 27.83 -48.31
CA VAL A 915 0.97 27.48 -46.90
C VAL A 915 0.33 26.12 -46.62
N SER A 916 1.15 25.19 -46.13
CA SER A 916 0.76 23.84 -45.71
C SER A 916 0.34 23.87 -44.24
N LEU A 917 -0.87 23.38 -43.94
CA LEU A 917 -1.40 23.28 -42.58
C LEU A 917 -1.32 21.86 -42.06
N TRP A 918 -0.74 21.69 -40.86
CA TRP A 918 -0.53 20.40 -40.21
C TRP A 918 -1.10 20.39 -38.81
N GLU A 919 -1.72 19.29 -38.40
CA GLU A 919 -2.19 19.08 -37.03
C GLU A 919 -1.07 18.46 -36.17
N ALA A 920 -1.15 18.63 -34.85
CA ALA A 920 -0.10 18.15 -33.93
C ALA A 920 0.12 16.63 -33.98
N ASN A 921 -0.92 15.83 -34.25
CA ASN A 921 -0.82 14.39 -34.52
C ASN A 921 -0.05 14.05 -35.83
N GLY A 922 0.41 15.05 -36.58
CA GLY A 922 1.23 14.91 -37.78
C GLY A 922 0.46 14.91 -39.09
N GLU A 923 -0.88 14.89 -39.08
CA GLU A 923 -1.73 14.88 -40.28
C GLU A 923 -1.66 16.21 -41.04
N ARG A 924 -1.70 16.19 -42.39
CA ARG A 924 -1.80 17.41 -43.21
C ARG A 924 -3.26 17.76 -43.51
N ARG A 925 -3.75 18.86 -42.94
CA ARG A 925 -5.16 19.27 -42.97
C ARG A 925 -5.53 20.07 -44.22
N ALA A 926 -4.62 20.91 -44.70
CA ALA A 926 -4.85 21.71 -45.91
C ALA A 926 -3.55 22.13 -46.59
N VAL A 927 -3.65 22.56 -47.85
CA VAL A 927 -2.66 23.38 -48.53
C VAL A 927 -3.40 24.58 -49.11
N LEU A 928 -3.08 25.78 -48.62
CA LEU A 928 -3.80 27.00 -48.93
C LEU A 928 -2.98 27.87 -49.89
N PRO A 929 -3.56 28.41 -50.98
CA PRO A 929 -2.91 29.41 -51.81
C PRO A 929 -2.90 30.77 -51.12
N THR A 930 -1.82 31.55 -51.30
CA THR A 930 -1.72 32.93 -50.80
C THR A 930 -2.19 33.95 -51.83
N ILE A 931 -2.64 35.11 -51.38
CA ILE A 931 -2.80 36.33 -52.18
C ILE A 931 -1.75 37.33 -51.69
N ASP A 932 -0.84 37.75 -52.56
CA ASP A 932 0.27 38.66 -52.26
C ASP A 932 1.09 38.28 -51.01
N GLY A 933 1.33 36.97 -50.81
CA GLY A 933 2.05 36.39 -49.66
C GLY A 933 1.18 36.07 -48.44
N ALA A 934 -0.01 36.69 -48.34
CA ALA A 934 -0.94 36.52 -47.23
C ALA A 934 -1.98 35.40 -47.46
N VAL A 935 -2.39 34.76 -46.37
CA VAL A 935 -3.46 33.76 -46.34
C VAL A 935 -4.36 33.94 -45.12
N THR A 936 -5.66 33.74 -45.29
CA THR A 936 -6.61 33.66 -44.17
C THR A 936 -6.54 32.27 -43.55
N ILE A 937 -6.17 32.18 -42.28
CA ILE A 937 -6.05 30.89 -41.58
C ILE A 937 -7.44 30.43 -41.07
N PRO A 938 -7.90 29.22 -41.45
CA PRO A 938 -9.17 28.66 -41.00
C PRO A 938 -9.14 28.28 -39.52
N GLU A 939 -10.34 28.17 -38.93
CA GLU A 939 -10.55 27.83 -37.53
C GLU A 939 -10.07 26.40 -37.18
N PRO A 940 -9.08 26.24 -36.27
CA PRO A 940 -8.68 24.91 -35.78
C PRO A 940 -9.73 24.35 -34.80
N PRO A 941 -9.73 23.03 -34.52
CA PRO A 941 -10.55 22.48 -33.44
C PRO A 941 -10.16 23.05 -32.06
N VAL A 942 -11.08 23.04 -31.09
CA VAL A 942 -10.78 23.51 -29.72
C VAL A 942 -9.76 22.58 -29.06
N GLY A 943 -8.70 23.16 -28.50
CA GLY A 943 -7.63 22.47 -27.81
C GLY A 943 -6.56 21.82 -28.69
N VAL A 944 -6.73 21.82 -30.02
CA VAL A 944 -5.87 21.11 -30.99
C VAL A 944 -4.86 22.08 -31.62
N PRO A 945 -3.54 21.88 -31.45
CA PRO A 945 -2.52 22.74 -32.06
C PRO A 945 -2.27 22.41 -33.52
N TRP A 946 -2.23 23.45 -34.34
CA TRP A 946 -1.89 23.39 -35.76
C TRP A 946 -0.60 24.17 -36.04
N TYR A 947 0.16 23.67 -37.01
CA TYR A 947 1.35 24.31 -37.58
C TYR A 947 1.03 24.83 -38.98
N ALA A 948 1.53 26.00 -39.33
CA ALA A 948 1.53 26.55 -40.68
C ALA A 948 2.95 26.86 -41.14
N LYS A 949 3.31 26.38 -42.34
CA LYS A 949 4.62 26.58 -42.97
C LYS A 949 4.48 26.66 -44.49
N CYS A 950 5.38 27.39 -45.15
CA CYS A 950 5.47 27.43 -46.62
C CYS A 950 5.69 26.04 -47.26
N GLU A 951 5.21 25.88 -48.49
CA GLU A 951 5.38 24.69 -49.37
C GLU A 951 5.79 25.08 -50.80
#